data_AF-A0A6A4TQ57-F1
#
_entry.id   AF-A0A6A4TQ57-F1
#
_cell.length_a   1.000
_cell.length_b   1.000
_cell.length_c   1.000
_cell.angle_alpha   90.00
_cell.angle_beta   90.00
_cell.angle_gamma   90.00
#
_symmetry.space_group_name_H-M   'P 1'
#
loop_
_entity.id
_entity.type
_entity.pdbx_description
1 polymer ?
#
loop_
_entity_poly.entity_id
_entity_poly.type
_entity_poly.pdbx_seq_one_letter_code
_entity_poly.pdbx_strand_id
1 'polypeptide(L)'
;MFLLGVLSVLLPALNGVWGFNLYAEHPTVYRGPDGSYFGYSVDFYQATTDSNTISVLVGAPKANTSQPGVVEAGAVYYCPWPGQPDSCRQIPFDSSNNRMMKVNGTREPVEFKSHQWFGASVRTHKGKVVACAPLYHWRTVKLSGEKEPVGTCYVAVQNFSAYAEYSPCRTSDPDPEGQGFCQAGFSVDFTKVTLWQWGSLQETLNKVVMINSTNLTFIHNFTGEQMASYFGYSVAVTDLNGDGMDDVLVGAPLYMEREMESKPREVGRVYLYLQIAPLTFSSPVALTGTHIFGRFGTAIAPLGDINQDGYNDVAVGCPFGGDERGGRVLIFNGNRDVSTQGLMLSQELRAAWTPSGSVPGFGFTIRGGQDLDNNQYPDLIVGAFGAGEVSVYSLKVDVCAAVSGVGIPSSVDLRAELQLDWLKGTRGGVKRVLFLDTQQPQHTGILTLGHRHPRACLSYTIYLREEDEFRDKLTPIALALNYSLAPPPHGQNLPPVLNHYSSTFLQEHAYILLDCGDDNICIPDLQLSASISNKDNSNSNPVSLNLSIVAQAQLDLRGVSHPSQVVLPFPRWEPKDKPVKEDDVGPQVTHIYELHNFGPSSIQEAELQVGWPSRFREENLLYAMEIQTDGPISCRTNTSLNPLGLQRRNDPYILNSSVSFVVTAMPYRIRPPTLPQHATSMGTLVLWGTPDVSFAVPLWVIILAILLGLLVLAMLTLAMWKCGFFDRARPPADDNVSDQERLTSDQIGDA
;
A
#
# COMPACT_ATOMS: atom_id res chain seq x y z
N MET A 1 31.27 23.50 -45.59
CA MET A 1 30.38 24.62 -45.19
C MET A 1 29.19 23.98 -44.50
N PHE A 2 29.15 24.11 -43.17
CA PHE A 2 28.04 23.95 -42.22
C PHE A 2 26.83 23.09 -42.60
N LEU A 3 26.64 21.96 -41.90
CA LEU A 3 25.46 21.67 -41.06
C LEU A 3 25.52 20.22 -40.52
N LEU A 4 26.19 20.06 -39.37
CA LEU A 4 26.01 18.94 -38.45
C LEU A 4 26.18 19.54 -37.06
N GLY A 5 25.07 19.77 -36.36
CA GLY A 5 25.10 20.40 -35.05
C GLY A 5 23.73 20.49 -34.39
N VAL A 6 23.64 19.79 -33.26
CA VAL A 6 22.73 20.05 -32.13
C VAL A 6 21.29 19.57 -32.26
N LEU A 7 21.05 18.31 -31.88
CA LEU A 7 19.81 17.94 -31.19
C LEU A 7 20.12 16.92 -30.08
N SER A 8 20.54 17.44 -28.94
CA SER A 8 20.54 16.73 -27.66
C SER A 8 20.42 17.82 -26.59
N VAL A 9 19.76 17.51 -25.46
CA VAL A 9 19.46 18.36 -24.28
C VAL A 9 17.97 18.73 -24.18
N LEU A 10 17.20 17.89 -23.48
CA LEU A 10 16.42 18.23 -22.27
C LEU A 10 15.47 17.07 -21.91
N LEU A 11 15.98 16.11 -21.13
CA LEU A 11 15.16 15.32 -20.20
C LEU A 11 15.35 15.97 -18.82
N PRO A 12 14.29 16.40 -18.11
CA PRO A 12 14.44 16.82 -16.74
C PRO A 12 14.69 15.56 -15.90
N ALA A 13 15.84 15.51 -15.25
CA ALA A 13 16.06 14.60 -14.12
C ALA A 13 15.06 15.00 -13.02
N LEU A 14 14.12 14.10 -12.75
CA LEU A 14 13.36 14.10 -11.50
C LEU A 14 14.36 13.88 -10.37
N ASN A 15 14.87 14.97 -9.79
CA ASN A 15 15.54 14.92 -8.50
C ASN A 15 14.46 14.66 -7.46
N GLY A 16 14.44 13.43 -6.95
CA GLY A 16 13.69 13.06 -5.77
C GLY A 16 14.10 13.95 -4.60
N VAL A 17 13.12 14.31 -3.79
CA VAL A 17 13.32 14.94 -2.48
C VAL A 17 13.96 13.88 -1.57
N TRP A 18 15.11 14.19 -0.95
CA TRP A 18 15.79 13.30 -0.01
C TRP A 18 15.83 13.92 1.39
N GLY A 19 15.24 13.20 2.34
CA GLY A 19 15.53 13.26 3.77
C GLY A 19 14.51 14.02 4.62
N PHE A 20 13.50 13.32 5.15
CA PHE A 20 13.01 13.66 6.48
C PHE A 20 13.71 12.75 7.51
N ASN A 21 13.78 13.22 8.75
CA ASN A 21 14.66 12.89 9.90
C ASN A 21 15.33 11.50 10.08
N LEU A 22 14.93 10.41 9.43
CA LEU A 22 15.64 9.13 9.51
C LEU A 22 16.85 9.09 8.56
N TYR A 23 18.00 8.78 9.13
CA TYR A 23 19.25 8.75 8.38
C TYR A 23 19.40 7.46 7.55
N ALA A 24 19.07 7.54 6.27
CA ALA A 24 19.01 6.39 5.37
C ALA A 24 20.37 5.93 4.82
N GLU A 25 21.42 6.77 4.83
CA GLU A 25 22.68 6.48 4.12
C GLU A 25 23.58 5.45 4.84
N HIS A 26 23.68 5.47 6.18
CA HIS A 26 24.48 4.49 6.94
C HIS A 26 23.76 3.99 8.22
N PRO A 27 22.76 3.09 8.07
CA PRO A 27 22.13 2.45 9.22
C PRO A 27 23.11 1.54 9.96
N THR A 28 22.85 1.29 11.23
CA THR A 28 23.56 0.24 11.98
C THR A 28 22.98 -1.11 11.57
N VAL A 29 23.82 -2.02 11.07
CA VAL A 29 23.37 -3.32 10.54
C VAL A 29 23.86 -4.45 11.42
N TYR A 30 22.95 -5.30 11.87
CA TYR A 30 23.23 -6.57 12.56
C TYR A 30 23.10 -7.74 11.60
N ARG A 31 23.98 -8.74 11.75
CA ARG A 31 24.00 -9.95 10.91
C ARG A 31 23.83 -11.20 11.75
N GLY A 32 23.04 -12.14 11.22
CA GLY A 32 22.90 -13.48 11.79
C GLY A 32 23.53 -14.56 10.90
N PRO A 33 23.46 -15.82 11.34
CA PRO A 33 23.97 -16.93 10.55
C PRO A 33 23.23 -17.09 9.22
N ASP A 34 23.94 -17.47 8.17
CA ASP A 34 23.37 -17.67 6.84
C ASP A 34 22.23 -18.70 6.84
N GLY A 35 21.13 -18.39 6.14
CA GLY A 35 19.97 -19.28 6.02
C GLY A 35 19.13 -19.43 7.30
N SER A 36 19.51 -18.78 8.40
CA SER A 36 18.76 -18.84 9.68
C SER A 36 17.46 -18.03 9.69
N TYR A 37 17.25 -17.20 8.66
CA TYR A 37 16.20 -16.18 8.59
C TYR A 37 16.28 -15.15 9.72
N PHE A 38 17.50 -14.77 10.10
CA PHE A 38 17.73 -13.68 11.04
C PHE A 38 17.07 -12.38 10.54
N GLY A 39 16.23 -11.76 11.37
CA GLY A 39 15.42 -10.60 10.99
C GLY A 39 13.99 -10.96 10.56
N TYR A 40 13.57 -12.22 10.73
CA TYR A 40 12.18 -12.64 10.48
C TYR A 40 11.20 -12.06 11.50
N SER A 41 11.66 -11.77 12.72
CA SER A 41 10.93 -10.94 13.67
C SER A 41 11.92 -10.07 14.44
N VAL A 42 11.50 -8.87 14.81
CA VAL A 42 12.33 -7.91 15.54
C VAL A 42 11.49 -7.24 16.62
N ASP A 43 12.12 -6.84 17.72
CA ASP A 43 11.51 -5.98 18.73
C ASP A 43 12.56 -5.25 19.58
N PHE A 44 12.17 -4.12 20.17
CA PHE A 44 12.99 -3.43 21.17
C PHE A 44 12.95 -4.18 22.49
N TYR A 45 14.03 -4.15 23.26
CA TYR A 45 14.11 -4.76 24.58
C TYR A 45 14.77 -3.84 25.58
N GLN A 46 14.04 -3.58 26.66
CA GLN A 46 14.52 -2.86 27.82
C GLN A 46 14.44 -3.82 29.03
N ALA A 47 15.59 -4.11 29.65
CA ALA A 47 15.68 -5.14 30.69
C ALA A 47 14.94 -4.73 31.98
N THR A 48 14.99 -3.45 32.33
CA THR A 48 14.31 -2.86 33.48
C THR A 48 13.78 -1.49 33.10
N THR A 49 12.65 -1.06 33.69
CA THR A 49 12.09 0.28 33.45
C THR A 49 13.06 1.42 33.79
N ASP A 50 14.02 1.15 34.68
CA ASP A 50 15.01 2.14 35.15
C ASP A 50 16.33 2.06 34.37
N SER A 51 16.50 1.09 33.46
CA SER A 51 17.71 1.02 32.63
C SER A 51 17.58 1.92 31.42
N ASN A 52 18.49 2.88 31.29
CA ASN A 52 18.62 3.72 30.08
C ASN A 52 19.17 2.96 28.87
N THR A 53 19.53 1.68 29.02
CA THR A 53 20.06 0.86 27.92
C THR A 53 18.94 0.06 27.28
N ILE A 54 18.65 0.36 26.02
CA ILE A 54 17.74 -0.41 25.18
C ILE A 54 18.60 -1.30 24.26
N SER A 55 18.08 -2.46 23.87
CA SER A 55 18.75 -3.42 23.00
C SER A 55 17.74 -3.97 22.00
N VAL A 56 18.22 -4.66 20.97
CA VAL A 56 17.36 -5.22 19.93
C VAL A 56 17.28 -6.73 20.10
N LEU A 57 16.07 -7.29 20.04
CA LEU A 57 15.85 -8.73 19.93
C LEU A 57 15.52 -9.09 18.50
N VAL A 58 16.14 -10.16 18.02
CA VAL A 58 15.98 -10.63 16.64
C VAL A 58 15.63 -12.11 16.62
N GLY A 59 14.50 -12.45 16.03
CA GLY A 59 14.10 -13.82 15.75
C GLY A 59 14.74 -14.37 14.48
N ALA A 60 15.18 -15.63 14.56
CA ALA A 60 15.79 -16.38 13.47
C ALA A 60 15.21 -17.82 13.46
N PRO A 61 14.04 -18.02 12.84
CA PRO A 61 13.26 -19.25 12.97
C PRO A 61 13.91 -20.51 12.40
N LYS A 62 14.92 -20.37 11.52
CA LYS A 62 15.66 -21.50 10.94
C LYS A 62 17.07 -21.64 11.50
N ALA A 63 17.40 -20.91 12.57
CA ALA A 63 18.70 -21.03 13.22
C ALA A 63 18.91 -22.43 13.82
N ASN A 64 20.13 -22.96 13.70
CA ASN A 64 20.56 -24.13 14.43
C ASN A 64 20.87 -23.78 15.88
N THR A 65 20.66 -24.74 16.78
CA THR A 65 20.85 -24.55 18.23
C THR A 65 21.70 -25.67 18.82
N SER A 66 22.06 -25.54 20.10
CA SER A 66 22.80 -26.57 20.84
C SER A 66 21.91 -27.72 21.36
N GLN A 67 20.64 -27.80 20.93
CA GLN A 67 19.72 -28.85 21.37
C GLN A 67 20.13 -30.21 20.76
N PRO A 68 20.34 -31.26 21.59
CA PRO A 68 20.77 -32.56 21.06
C PRO A 68 19.72 -33.21 20.15
N GLY A 69 20.09 -33.55 18.92
CA GLY A 69 19.21 -34.27 17.99
C GLY A 69 18.08 -33.43 17.38
N VAL A 70 18.15 -32.10 17.50
CA VAL A 70 17.18 -31.16 16.92
C VAL A 70 17.86 -30.35 15.81
N VAL A 71 17.21 -30.25 14.65
CA VAL A 71 17.72 -29.53 13.47
C VAL A 71 16.84 -28.32 13.20
N GLU A 72 17.43 -27.16 12.91
CA GLU A 72 16.72 -25.90 12.65
C GLU A 72 15.61 -25.64 13.70
N ALA A 73 15.97 -25.74 14.98
CA ALA A 73 15.00 -25.49 16.06
C ALA A 73 14.48 -24.04 16.02
N GLY A 74 15.27 -23.11 15.48
CA GLY A 74 15.04 -21.68 15.57
C GLY A 74 15.60 -21.08 16.85
N ALA A 75 15.91 -19.78 16.83
CA ALA A 75 16.50 -19.07 17.95
C ALA A 75 16.05 -17.61 18.02
N VAL A 76 16.24 -17.00 19.19
CA VAL A 76 16.16 -15.55 19.39
C VAL A 76 17.53 -15.04 19.81
N TYR A 77 17.96 -13.94 19.20
CA TYR A 77 19.22 -13.28 19.44
C TYR A 77 19.02 -11.99 20.22
N TYR A 78 19.93 -11.71 21.13
CA TYR A 78 20.09 -10.46 21.85
C TYR A 78 21.21 -9.65 21.17
N CYS A 79 20.88 -8.47 20.65
CA CYS A 79 21.82 -7.56 20.01
C CYS A 79 21.97 -6.30 20.88
N PRO A 80 23.15 -6.08 21.50
CA PRO A 80 23.38 -4.88 22.30
C PRO A 80 23.44 -3.63 21.44
N TRP A 81 22.99 -2.50 22.01
CA TRP A 81 23.11 -1.17 21.40
C TRP A 81 23.97 -0.25 22.28
N PRO A 82 24.91 0.52 21.69
CA PRO A 82 25.41 0.39 20.32
C PRO A 82 26.23 -0.90 20.14
N GLY A 83 26.15 -1.52 18.96
CA GLY A 83 26.80 -2.80 18.67
C GLY A 83 27.42 -2.89 17.28
N GLN A 84 28.45 -3.72 17.15
CA GLN A 84 29.01 -4.11 15.84
C GLN A 84 28.13 -5.16 15.14
N PRO A 85 28.28 -5.38 13.82
CA PRO A 85 27.41 -6.28 13.07
C PRO A 85 27.27 -7.70 13.65
N ASP A 86 28.35 -8.24 14.22
CA ASP A 86 28.40 -9.61 14.77
C ASP A 86 28.22 -9.66 16.31
N SER A 87 27.74 -8.58 16.93
CA SER A 87 27.62 -8.48 18.40
C SER A 87 26.42 -9.24 18.99
N CYS A 88 25.57 -9.81 18.14
CA CYS A 88 24.36 -10.51 18.56
C CYS A 88 24.66 -11.90 19.16
N ARG A 89 24.08 -12.20 20.32
CA ARG A 89 24.24 -13.50 21.02
C ARG A 89 22.92 -14.25 21.11
N GLN A 90 22.96 -15.57 20.91
CA GLN A 90 21.77 -16.41 21.06
C GLN A 90 21.30 -16.49 22.53
N ILE A 91 20.00 -16.35 22.76
CA ILE A 91 19.38 -16.53 24.09
C ILE A 91 18.98 -18.01 24.27
N PRO A 92 19.44 -18.68 25.34
CA PRO A 92 19.17 -20.10 25.57
C PRO A 92 17.79 -20.32 26.25
N PHE A 93 16.70 -20.14 25.51
CA PHE A 93 15.34 -20.39 26.02
C PHE A 93 15.09 -21.86 26.40
N ASP A 94 15.58 -22.78 25.57
CA ASP A 94 15.48 -24.22 25.78
C ASP A 94 16.72 -24.92 25.21
N SER A 95 17.41 -25.70 26.04
CA SER A 95 18.57 -26.51 25.65
C SER A 95 18.28 -28.02 25.71
N SER A 96 17.03 -28.41 25.94
CA SER A 96 16.61 -29.81 26.11
C SER A 96 16.26 -30.48 24.78
N ASN A 97 16.50 -31.79 24.70
CA ASN A 97 16.03 -32.64 23.60
C ASN A 97 14.49 -32.81 23.70
N ASN A 98 13.89 -33.40 22.67
CA ASN A 98 12.49 -33.83 22.65
C ASN A 98 12.15 -34.68 23.88
N ARG A 99 11.10 -34.29 24.61
CA ARG A 99 10.45 -35.11 25.65
C ARG A 99 10.04 -36.46 25.07
N MET A 100 10.21 -37.50 25.89
CA MET A 100 9.92 -38.89 25.52
C MET A 100 8.81 -39.45 26.42
N MET A 101 7.88 -40.20 25.83
CA MET A 101 6.87 -40.98 26.56
C MET A 101 7.09 -42.47 26.36
N LYS A 102 6.55 -43.29 27.27
CA LYS A 102 6.51 -44.75 27.12
C LYS A 102 5.16 -45.14 26.53
N VAL A 103 5.15 -45.65 25.31
CA VAL A 103 3.95 -46.20 24.65
C VAL A 103 4.22 -47.69 24.41
N ASN A 104 3.37 -48.58 24.91
CA ASN A 104 3.52 -50.03 24.73
C ASN A 104 4.92 -50.62 25.03
N GLY A 105 5.69 -50.00 25.95
CA GLY A 105 7.03 -50.45 26.35
C GLY A 105 8.19 -49.85 25.53
N THR A 106 7.93 -49.18 24.41
CA THR A 106 8.93 -48.42 23.64
C THR A 106 9.00 -46.96 24.11
N ARG A 107 10.21 -46.37 24.14
CA ARG A 107 10.39 -44.93 24.40
C ARG A 107 10.27 -44.20 23.07
N GLU A 108 9.25 -43.38 22.94
CA GLU A 108 8.97 -42.63 21.71
C GLU A 108 8.85 -41.14 22.01
N PRO A 109 9.24 -40.24 21.08
CA PRO A 109 9.13 -38.81 21.27
C PRO A 109 7.66 -38.39 21.36
N VAL A 110 7.35 -37.50 22.31
CA VAL A 110 6.02 -36.87 22.48
C VAL A 110 5.98 -35.46 21.88
N GLU A 111 7.14 -34.83 21.72
CA GLU A 111 7.28 -33.52 21.07
C GLU A 111 8.33 -33.58 19.96
N PHE A 112 8.20 -32.70 18.98
CA PHE A 112 9.17 -32.57 17.90
C PHE A 112 9.53 -31.10 17.70
N LYS A 113 10.76 -30.76 18.09
CA LYS A 113 11.31 -29.40 18.00
C LYS A 113 12.01 -29.09 16.68
N SER A 114 12.33 -30.09 15.87
CA SER A 114 13.02 -29.86 14.59
C SER A 114 12.10 -29.11 13.62
N HIS A 115 12.62 -28.05 13.01
CA HIS A 115 11.87 -27.14 12.14
C HIS A 115 10.60 -26.54 12.80
N GLN A 116 10.62 -26.34 14.12
CA GLN A 116 9.48 -25.75 14.84
C GLN A 116 9.30 -24.24 14.63
N TRP A 117 10.28 -23.58 13.99
CA TRP A 117 10.29 -22.14 13.72
C TRP A 117 10.29 -21.27 14.98
N PHE A 118 11.08 -21.65 15.99
CA PHE A 118 11.20 -20.84 17.21
C PHE A 118 11.85 -19.47 16.93
N GLY A 119 11.19 -18.39 17.34
CA GLY A 119 11.60 -17.02 17.00
C GLY A 119 10.91 -16.49 15.73
N ALA A 120 9.88 -17.18 15.21
CA ALA A 120 9.04 -16.64 14.15
C ALA A 120 8.26 -15.39 14.60
N SER A 121 7.87 -15.34 15.87
CA SER A 121 7.30 -14.16 16.51
C SER A 121 8.03 -13.88 17.82
N VAL A 122 8.40 -12.62 18.03
CA VAL A 122 9.07 -12.11 19.24
C VAL A 122 8.39 -10.81 19.64
N ARG A 123 8.02 -10.70 20.93
CA ARG A 123 7.45 -9.49 21.53
C ARG A 123 8.03 -9.22 22.89
N THR A 124 8.17 -7.96 23.26
CA THR A 124 8.59 -7.55 24.60
C THR A 124 7.60 -6.59 25.25
N HIS A 125 7.53 -6.63 26.58
CA HIS A 125 6.81 -5.65 27.37
C HIS A 125 7.34 -5.62 28.81
N LYS A 126 7.80 -4.44 29.26
CA LYS A 126 8.26 -4.22 30.66
C LYS A 126 9.25 -5.29 31.14
N GLY A 127 10.29 -5.57 30.35
CA GLY A 127 11.33 -6.57 30.66
C GLY A 127 10.90 -8.04 30.53
N LYS A 128 9.65 -8.32 30.14
CA LYS A 128 9.19 -9.67 29.76
C LYS A 128 9.34 -9.85 28.26
N VAL A 129 9.72 -11.04 27.83
CA VAL A 129 9.87 -11.39 26.41
C VAL A 129 9.05 -12.63 26.12
N VAL A 130 8.31 -12.64 25.02
CA VAL A 130 7.64 -13.82 24.49
C VAL A 130 8.22 -14.14 23.12
N ALA A 131 8.62 -15.39 22.94
CA ALA A 131 9.07 -15.92 21.66
C ALA A 131 8.32 -17.21 21.36
N CYS A 132 7.86 -17.40 20.12
CA CYS A 132 7.04 -18.55 19.77
C CYS A 132 7.58 -19.39 18.61
N ALA A 133 7.15 -20.64 18.60
CA ALA A 133 7.40 -21.67 17.61
C ALA A 133 6.04 -22.18 17.05
N PRO A 134 5.49 -21.54 16.01
CA PRO A 134 4.17 -21.87 15.49
C PRO A 134 4.12 -23.23 14.78
N LEU A 135 5.26 -23.78 14.36
CA LEU A 135 5.36 -25.12 13.75
C LEU A 135 5.86 -26.17 14.76
N TYR A 136 5.80 -25.89 16.06
CA TYR A 136 6.05 -26.89 17.09
C TYR A 136 5.00 -28.00 17.01
N HIS A 137 5.47 -29.24 16.89
CA HIS A 137 4.59 -30.39 16.78
C HIS A 137 4.51 -31.17 18.08
N TRP A 138 3.30 -31.57 18.41
CA TRP A 138 2.96 -32.41 19.55
C TRP A 138 2.39 -33.74 19.08
N ARG A 139 2.77 -34.82 19.75
CA ARG A 139 2.19 -36.14 19.54
C ARG A 139 1.11 -36.41 20.56
N THR A 140 -0.04 -36.82 20.08
CA THR A 140 -1.18 -37.11 20.94
C THR A 140 -1.07 -38.52 21.54
N VAL A 141 -1.61 -38.69 22.75
CA VAL A 141 -1.50 -39.94 23.53
C VAL A 141 -2.49 -41.01 23.04
N LYS A 142 -3.28 -40.71 21.98
CA LYS A 142 -4.19 -41.67 21.33
C LYS A 142 -3.39 -42.74 20.55
N LEU A 143 -4.03 -43.89 20.30
CA LEU A 143 -3.45 -45.04 19.58
C LEU A 143 -2.97 -44.72 18.14
N SER A 144 -3.50 -43.67 17.49
CA SER A 144 -3.09 -43.27 16.13
C SER A 144 -1.73 -42.56 16.09
N GLY A 145 -1.26 -42.00 17.21
CA GLY A 145 0.06 -41.37 17.30
C GLY A 145 0.29 -40.21 16.33
N GLU A 146 -0.75 -39.40 16.08
CA GLU A 146 -0.70 -38.29 15.13
C GLU A 146 0.24 -37.16 15.59
N LYS A 147 0.86 -36.50 14.61
CA LYS A 147 1.82 -35.40 14.80
C LYS A 147 1.16 -34.10 14.37
N GLU A 148 0.80 -33.27 15.34
CA GLU A 148 -0.05 -32.09 15.17
C GLU A 148 0.73 -30.79 15.43
N PRO A 149 0.69 -29.79 14.54
CA PRO A 149 1.38 -28.51 14.73
C PRO A 149 0.60 -27.58 15.66
N VAL A 150 0.56 -27.93 16.95
CA VAL A 150 -0.18 -27.16 17.97
C VAL A 150 0.42 -25.78 18.24
N GLY A 151 1.74 -25.62 18.05
CA GLY A 151 2.48 -24.41 18.39
C GLY A 151 2.77 -24.25 19.89
N THR A 152 3.82 -23.52 20.23
CA THR A 152 4.21 -23.23 21.62
C THR A 152 4.92 -21.87 21.71
N CYS A 153 4.82 -21.22 22.86
CA CYS A 153 5.52 -19.98 23.18
C CYS A 153 6.32 -20.14 24.46
N TYR A 154 7.46 -19.44 24.54
CA TYR A 154 8.25 -19.32 25.75
C TYR A 154 8.24 -17.87 26.23
N VAL A 155 7.91 -17.68 27.50
CA VAL A 155 7.92 -16.40 28.19
C VAL A 155 9.18 -16.33 29.05
N ALA A 156 10.11 -15.45 28.71
CA ALA A 156 11.25 -15.12 29.55
C ALA A 156 10.89 -13.97 30.50
N VAL A 157 11.27 -14.13 31.77
CA VAL A 157 11.11 -13.13 32.82
C VAL A 157 12.45 -12.91 33.54
N GLN A 158 12.53 -11.83 34.32
CA GLN A 158 13.70 -11.51 35.15
C GLN A 158 15.02 -11.50 34.32
N ASN A 159 15.02 -10.78 33.20
CA ASN A 159 16.19 -10.65 32.32
C ASN A 159 16.80 -12.01 31.90
N PHE A 160 15.96 -12.91 31.37
CA PHE A 160 16.36 -14.23 30.85
C PHE A 160 16.89 -15.21 31.91
N SER A 161 16.55 -15.02 33.18
CA SER A 161 16.92 -15.96 34.25
C SER A 161 15.87 -17.04 34.51
N ALA A 162 14.60 -16.79 34.16
CA ALA A 162 13.52 -17.76 34.28
C ALA A 162 12.63 -17.77 33.02
N TYR A 163 12.15 -18.97 32.68
CA TYR A 163 11.38 -19.24 31.47
C TYR A 163 10.12 -20.04 31.82
N ALA A 164 9.00 -19.71 31.18
CA ALA A 164 7.76 -20.45 31.27
C ALA A 164 7.28 -20.84 29.86
N GLU A 165 6.92 -22.11 29.67
CA GLU A 165 6.28 -22.59 28.45
C GLU A 165 4.78 -22.28 28.49
N TYR A 166 4.26 -21.71 27.42
CA TYR A 166 2.86 -21.41 27.21
C TYR A 166 2.38 -21.99 25.87
N SER A 167 1.60 -23.07 25.93
CA SER A 167 1.04 -23.76 24.77
C SER A 167 -0.43 -24.10 25.04
N PRO A 168 -1.36 -23.17 24.82
CA PRO A 168 -2.78 -23.37 25.15
C PRO A 168 -3.49 -24.32 24.20
N CYS A 169 -3.03 -24.43 22.95
CA CYS A 169 -3.60 -25.33 21.95
C CYS A 169 -3.18 -26.80 22.14
N ARG A 170 -2.24 -27.07 23.05
CA ARG A 170 -1.91 -28.43 23.50
C ARG A 170 -2.97 -28.92 24.49
N THR A 171 -4.10 -29.37 23.96
CA THR A 171 -5.22 -29.92 24.76
C THR A 171 -5.33 -31.44 24.60
N SER A 172 -6.28 -32.04 25.32
CA SER A 172 -6.58 -33.47 25.19
C SER A 172 -7.51 -33.82 24.02
N ASP A 173 -7.92 -32.83 23.21
CA ASP A 173 -8.85 -32.98 22.09
C ASP A 173 -8.16 -32.75 20.73
N PRO A 174 -7.66 -33.83 20.09
CA PRO A 174 -6.67 -33.76 19.02
C PRO A 174 -7.24 -33.78 17.59
N ASP A 175 -8.56 -33.80 17.42
CA ASP A 175 -9.13 -34.00 16.09
C ASP A 175 -8.89 -32.75 15.19
N PRO A 176 -8.93 -32.85 13.84
CA PRO A 176 -8.74 -31.71 12.93
C PRO A 176 -9.77 -30.59 13.09
N GLU A 177 -10.91 -30.91 13.71
CA GLU A 177 -11.99 -30.00 14.12
C GLU A 177 -11.71 -29.38 15.52
N GLY A 178 -10.72 -29.91 16.25
CA GLY A 178 -10.20 -29.45 17.52
C GLY A 178 -9.00 -28.49 17.37
N GLN A 179 -8.08 -28.49 18.34
CA GLN A 179 -6.98 -27.50 18.41
C GLN A 179 -5.62 -28.02 17.90
N GLY A 180 -5.56 -29.22 17.34
CA GLY A 180 -4.33 -29.87 16.87
C GLY A 180 -3.53 -29.05 15.84
N PHE A 181 -4.23 -28.31 14.96
CA PHE A 181 -3.63 -27.48 13.91
C PHE A 181 -3.67 -25.97 14.20
N CYS A 182 -3.76 -25.61 15.48
CA CYS A 182 -3.88 -24.21 15.92
C CYS A 182 -2.67 -23.33 15.56
N GLN A 183 -1.45 -23.89 15.51
CA GLN A 183 -0.20 -23.16 15.27
C GLN A 183 -0.02 -21.95 16.20
N ALA A 184 -0.30 -22.17 17.48
CA ALA A 184 -0.28 -21.16 18.52
C ALA A 184 1.04 -20.37 18.49
N GLY A 185 0.95 -19.05 18.36
CA GLY A 185 2.10 -18.16 18.32
C GLY A 185 2.52 -17.72 16.92
N PHE A 186 1.69 -18.00 15.91
CA PHE A 186 1.82 -17.43 14.57
C PHE A 186 1.88 -15.89 14.63
N SER A 187 1.05 -15.29 15.47
CA SER A 187 1.16 -13.89 15.89
C SER A 187 0.92 -13.76 17.40
N VAL A 188 1.60 -12.81 18.03
CA VAL A 188 1.50 -12.50 19.47
C VAL A 188 1.63 -11.00 19.65
N ASP A 189 0.90 -10.47 20.64
CA ASP A 189 1.12 -9.11 21.14
C ASP A 189 0.79 -8.99 22.63
N PHE A 190 1.30 -7.93 23.26
CA PHE A 190 0.95 -7.57 24.63
C PHE A 190 -0.16 -6.53 24.64
N THR A 191 -1.17 -6.72 25.48
CA THR A 191 -2.07 -5.61 25.86
C THR A 191 -1.46 -4.81 27.01
N LYS A 192 -2.03 -3.64 27.30
CA LYS A 192 -1.64 -2.80 28.44
C LYS A 192 -1.63 -3.55 29.81
N VAL A 193 -2.29 -4.71 29.92
CA VAL A 193 -2.45 -5.47 31.18
C VAL A 193 -2.14 -6.99 31.07
N THR A 194 -2.34 -7.64 29.90
CA THR A 194 -2.18 -9.11 29.72
C THR A 194 -1.66 -9.53 28.32
N LEU A 195 -1.04 -10.71 28.24
CA LEU A 195 -0.63 -11.37 26.98
C LEU A 195 -1.84 -12.00 26.28
N TRP A 196 -1.99 -11.78 24.97
CA TRP A 196 -2.96 -12.52 24.15
C TRP A 196 -2.29 -13.18 22.95
N GLN A 197 -2.83 -14.34 22.56
CA GLN A 197 -2.40 -15.15 21.45
C GLN A 197 -3.57 -15.29 20.47
N TRP A 198 -3.31 -15.09 19.19
CA TRP A 198 -4.29 -15.35 18.14
C TRP A 198 -4.07 -16.78 17.62
N GLY A 199 -5.10 -17.62 17.74
CA GLY A 199 -5.19 -18.94 17.12
C GLY A 199 -6.02 -18.86 15.83
N SER A 200 -5.76 -19.75 14.88
CA SER A 200 -6.45 -19.80 13.60
C SER A 200 -7.98 -19.97 13.79
N LEU A 201 -8.76 -18.98 13.34
CA LEU A 201 -10.17 -19.18 13.02
C LEU A 201 -10.21 -19.72 11.59
N GLN A 202 -10.58 -20.99 11.44
CA GLN A 202 -10.55 -21.75 10.19
C GLN A 202 -11.44 -21.17 9.06
N GLU A 203 -12.28 -20.14 9.25
CA GLU A 203 -13.31 -19.78 8.25
C GLU A 203 -13.62 -18.28 8.05
N THR A 204 -12.66 -17.36 8.14
CA THR A 204 -12.89 -15.96 7.76
C THR A 204 -11.96 -15.49 6.65
N LEU A 205 -12.24 -15.90 5.41
CA LEU A 205 -11.57 -15.33 4.24
C LEU A 205 -11.90 -13.83 4.15
N ASN A 206 -10.86 -12.99 4.04
CA ASN A 206 -10.96 -11.56 3.70
C ASN A 206 -11.64 -10.66 4.77
N LYS A 207 -11.50 -10.99 6.07
CA LYS A 207 -12.06 -10.20 7.19
C LYS A 207 -11.05 -10.01 8.32
N VAL A 208 -11.09 -8.84 8.95
CA VAL A 208 -10.42 -8.56 10.24
C VAL A 208 -11.51 -8.31 11.28
N VAL A 209 -11.37 -8.90 12.46
CA VAL A 209 -12.37 -8.84 13.52
C VAL A 209 -11.76 -8.25 14.77
N MET A 210 -12.44 -7.26 15.35
CA MET A 210 -12.13 -6.76 16.68
C MET A 210 -12.94 -7.56 17.72
N ILE A 211 -12.26 -8.05 18.76
CA ILE A 211 -12.84 -8.92 19.80
C ILE A 211 -12.58 -8.29 21.17
N ASN A 212 -13.57 -8.38 22.07
CA ASN A 212 -13.39 -7.94 23.45
C ASN A 212 -12.45 -8.88 24.20
N SER A 213 -11.36 -8.34 24.75
CA SER A 213 -10.36 -9.12 25.48
C SER A 213 -10.92 -9.85 26.71
N THR A 214 -11.91 -9.32 27.44
CA THR A 214 -12.37 -9.98 28.68
C THR A 214 -13.34 -11.14 28.42
N ASN A 215 -14.22 -10.98 27.44
CA ASN A 215 -15.35 -11.89 27.20
C ASN A 215 -15.29 -12.61 25.84
N LEU A 216 -14.28 -12.34 25.03
CA LEU A 216 -14.08 -12.89 23.68
C LEU A 216 -15.26 -12.66 22.72
N THR A 217 -16.07 -11.62 22.95
CA THR A 217 -17.21 -11.28 22.10
C THR A 217 -16.80 -10.44 20.89
N PHE A 218 -17.42 -10.69 19.74
CA PHE A 218 -17.26 -9.88 18.53
C PHE A 218 -17.69 -8.44 18.76
N ILE A 219 -16.82 -7.47 18.43
CA ILE A 219 -17.09 -6.03 18.54
C ILE A 219 -17.40 -5.44 17.17
N HIS A 220 -16.46 -5.55 16.23
CA HIS A 220 -16.54 -4.92 14.92
C HIS A 220 -15.86 -5.80 13.86
N ASN A 221 -16.30 -5.69 12.61
CA ASN A 221 -15.72 -6.41 11.48
C ASN A 221 -15.31 -5.45 10.35
N PHE A 222 -14.12 -5.66 9.81
CA PHE A 222 -13.64 -5.01 8.60
C PHE A 222 -13.61 -6.05 7.49
N THR A 223 -14.13 -5.69 6.31
CA THR A 223 -14.19 -6.58 5.16
C THR A 223 -13.39 -5.98 4.01
N GLY A 224 -12.48 -6.76 3.42
CA GLY A 224 -11.67 -6.30 2.29
C GLY A 224 -12.48 -6.19 1.00
N GLU A 225 -12.09 -5.27 0.11
CA GLU A 225 -12.81 -5.04 -1.15
C GLU A 225 -12.58 -6.12 -2.22
N GLN A 226 -11.45 -6.83 -2.16
CA GLN A 226 -11.00 -7.78 -3.18
C GLN A 226 -10.64 -9.13 -2.56
N MET A 227 -11.24 -10.22 -3.07
CA MET A 227 -10.89 -11.58 -2.69
C MET A 227 -9.44 -11.91 -3.05
N ALA A 228 -8.79 -12.77 -2.25
CA ALA A 228 -7.39 -13.18 -2.42
C ALA A 228 -6.34 -12.03 -2.33
N SER A 229 -6.75 -10.80 -2.00
CA SER A 229 -5.83 -9.69 -1.70
C SER A 229 -5.06 -9.85 -0.39
N TYR A 230 -5.39 -10.88 0.40
CA TYR A 230 -4.83 -11.14 1.72
C TYR A 230 -5.09 -10.00 2.71
N PHE A 231 -6.27 -9.37 2.61
CA PHE A 231 -6.73 -8.37 3.58
C PHE A 231 -6.70 -8.93 5.00
N GLY A 232 -5.98 -8.26 5.90
CA GLY A 232 -5.73 -8.72 7.26
C GLY A 232 -4.39 -9.41 7.46
N TYR A 233 -3.51 -9.44 6.45
CA TYR A 233 -2.16 -9.98 6.58
C TYR A 233 -1.34 -9.27 7.66
N SER A 234 -1.47 -7.94 7.73
CA SER A 234 -0.89 -7.11 8.79
C SER A 234 -1.95 -6.16 9.34
N VAL A 235 -1.86 -5.87 10.63
CA VAL A 235 -2.73 -4.93 11.33
C VAL A 235 -1.88 -4.08 12.26
N ALA A 236 -2.16 -2.79 12.32
CA ALA A 236 -1.56 -1.86 13.26
C ALA A 236 -2.63 -0.94 13.85
N VAL A 237 -2.38 -0.46 15.07
CA VAL A 237 -3.28 0.42 15.80
C VAL A 237 -2.48 1.59 16.34
N THR A 238 -2.87 2.81 15.98
CA THR A 238 -2.23 4.06 16.44
C THR A 238 -3.11 5.25 16.09
N ASP A 239 -3.13 6.28 16.93
CA ASP A 239 -3.82 7.55 16.67
C ASP A 239 -3.00 8.39 15.66
N LEU A 240 -3.46 8.49 14.41
CA LEU A 240 -2.76 9.22 13.33
C LEU A 240 -3.26 10.65 13.11
N ASN A 241 -4.44 10.98 13.64
CA ASN A 241 -5.07 12.30 13.49
C ASN A 241 -5.01 13.17 14.76
N GLY A 242 -4.43 12.64 15.84
CA GLY A 242 -4.19 13.34 17.10
C GLY A 242 -5.46 13.64 17.88
N ASP A 243 -6.53 12.87 17.68
CA ASP A 243 -7.82 13.09 18.36
C ASP A 243 -7.97 12.30 19.67
N GLY A 244 -6.94 11.50 20.04
CA GLY A 244 -6.89 10.67 21.22
C GLY A 244 -7.59 9.32 21.08
N MET A 245 -8.15 9.00 19.90
CA MET A 245 -8.73 7.70 19.60
C MET A 245 -7.78 6.87 18.72
N ASP A 246 -7.71 5.57 19.01
CA ASP A 246 -6.86 4.66 18.26
C ASP A 246 -7.44 4.39 16.85
N ASP A 247 -6.68 4.68 15.80
CA ASP A 247 -7.04 4.33 14.43
C ASP A 247 -6.55 2.93 14.05
N VAL A 248 -7.19 2.31 13.06
CA VAL A 248 -6.89 0.93 12.64
C VAL A 248 -6.36 0.92 11.21
N LEU A 249 -5.16 0.35 11.02
CA LEU A 249 -4.59 0.09 9.71
C LEU A 249 -4.64 -1.40 9.39
N VAL A 250 -5.03 -1.75 8.17
CA VAL A 250 -5.11 -3.13 7.68
C VAL A 250 -4.37 -3.27 6.35
N GLY A 251 -3.41 -4.20 6.28
CA GLY A 251 -2.65 -4.50 5.07
C GLY A 251 -3.32 -5.57 4.21
N ALA A 252 -3.26 -5.37 2.90
CA ALA A 252 -3.66 -6.30 1.84
C ALA A 252 -2.55 -6.37 0.77
N PRO A 253 -1.44 -7.09 1.06
CA PRO A 253 -0.24 -7.06 0.22
C PRO A 253 -0.42 -7.62 -1.18
N LEU A 254 -1.44 -8.47 -1.42
CA LEU A 254 -1.70 -9.07 -2.73
C LEU A 254 -2.81 -8.34 -3.50
N TYR A 255 -3.19 -7.13 -3.06
CA TYR A 255 -4.17 -6.31 -3.77
C TYR A 255 -3.73 -6.02 -5.21
N MET A 256 -4.64 -6.23 -6.15
CA MET A 256 -4.45 -5.95 -7.57
C MET A 256 -5.24 -4.71 -8.02
N GLU A 257 -4.53 -3.75 -8.60
CA GLU A 257 -5.12 -2.57 -9.22
C GLU A 257 -5.56 -2.87 -10.66
N ARG A 258 -6.74 -2.36 -11.02
CA ARG A 258 -7.35 -2.50 -12.36
C ARG A 258 -7.26 -1.16 -13.10
N GLU A 259 -6.10 -0.88 -13.68
CA GLU A 259 -5.87 0.35 -14.46
C GLU A 259 -6.53 0.30 -15.85
N MET A 260 -6.59 -0.90 -16.48
CA MET A 260 -7.31 -1.19 -17.73
C MET A 260 -7.75 -2.66 -17.76
N GLU A 261 -8.91 -2.93 -18.38
CA GLU A 261 -9.64 -4.21 -18.45
C GLU A 261 -8.85 -5.47 -18.87
N SER A 262 -7.58 -5.35 -19.28
CA SER A 262 -6.80 -6.47 -19.83
C SER A 262 -5.57 -6.92 -19.03
N LYS A 263 -5.07 -6.19 -18.01
CA LYS A 263 -3.93 -6.65 -17.17
C LYS A 263 -3.99 -6.10 -15.73
N PRO A 264 -4.47 -6.88 -14.75
CA PRO A 264 -4.36 -6.50 -13.33
C PRO A 264 -2.89 -6.48 -12.89
N ARG A 265 -2.52 -5.50 -12.06
CA ARG A 265 -1.16 -5.37 -11.50
C ARG A 265 -1.23 -5.55 -9.98
N GLU A 266 -0.53 -6.55 -9.44
CA GLU A 266 -0.35 -6.70 -8.00
C GLU A 266 0.54 -5.56 -7.49
N VAL A 267 0.01 -4.73 -6.60
CA VAL A 267 0.74 -3.59 -6.03
C VAL A 267 0.70 -3.59 -4.49
N GLY A 268 -0.35 -4.18 -3.91
CA GLY A 268 -0.60 -4.12 -2.48
C GLY A 268 -1.28 -2.82 -2.05
N ARG A 269 -2.05 -2.89 -0.98
CA ARG A 269 -2.84 -1.76 -0.44
C ARG A 269 -2.90 -1.82 1.08
N VAL A 270 -2.93 -0.67 1.73
CA VAL A 270 -3.21 -0.51 3.16
C VAL A 270 -4.48 0.33 3.31
N TYR A 271 -5.36 -0.09 4.21
CA TYR A 271 -6.61 0.60 4.51
C TYR A 271 -6.51 1.21 5.90
N LEU A 272 -6.74 2.51 6.01
CA LEU A 272 -6.80 3.25 7.26
C LEU A 272 -8.26 3.54 7.62
N TYR A 273 -8.70 3.02 8.75
CA TYR A 273 -10.01 3.26 9.33
C TYR A 273 -9.85 4.21 10.52
N LEU A 274 -10.29 5.45 10.37
CA LEU A 274 -10.24 6.44 11.44
C LEU A 274 -11.35 6.20 12.44
N GLN A 275 -11.05 6.25 13.73
CA GLN A 275 -12.07 6.09 14.76
C GLN A 275 -12.75 7.44 15.04
N ILE A 276 -13.99 7.62 14.61
CA ILE A 276 -14.73 8.89 14.75
C ILE A 276 -15.53 8.99 16.06
N ALA A 277 -15.80 7.84 16.68
CA ALA A 277 -16.42 7.70 17.98
C ALA A 277 -16.04 6.31 18.53
N PRO A 278 -16.22 6.02 19.84
CA PRO A 278 -15.87 4.73 20.42
C PRO A 278 -16.44 3.56 19.60
N LEU A 279 -15.55 2.73 19.04
CA LEU A 279 -15.87 1.57 18.21
C LEU A 279 -16.62 1.87 16.90
N THR A 280 -16.66 3.13 16.47
CA THR A 280 -17.29 3.57 15.23
C THR A 280 -16.21 4.13 14.29
N PHE A 281 -16.10 3.56 13.10
CA PHE A 281 -15.03 3.87 12.16
C PHE A 281 -15.54 4.58 10.91
N SER A 282 -14.69 5.43 10.31
CA SER A 282 -14.94 6.08 9.03
C SER A 282 -14.90 5.09 7.86
N SER A 283 -15.29 5.57 6.66
CA SER A 283 -14.89 4.90 5.42
C SER A 283 -13.36 4.84 5.31
N PRO A 284 -12.78 3.76 4.79
CA PRO A 284 -11.34 3.59 4.78
C PRO A 284 -10.65 4.55 3.80
N VAL A 285 -9.57 5.17 4.25
CA VAL A 285 -8.60 5.84 3.39
C VAL A 285 -7.64 4.79 2.85
N ALA A 286 -7.55 4.66 1.53
CA ALA A 286 -6.74 3.63 0.87
C ALA A 286 -5.37 4.17 0.45
N LEU A 287 -4.30 3.57 0.96
CA LEU A 287 -2.91 3.80 0.55
C LEU A 287 -2.51 2.68 -0.40
N THR A 288 -2.23 3.00 -1.67
CA THR A 288 -1.90 1.99 -2.69
C THR A 288 -0.41 2.00 -2.99
N GLY A 289 0.21 0.83 -3.06
CA GLY A 289 1.61 0.69 -3.43
C GLY A 289 1.86 1.08 -4.89
N THR A 290 3.06 1.55 -5.19
CA THR A 290 3.47 1.92 -6.56
C THR A 290 4.30 0.82 -7.25
N HIS A 291 4.91 -0.08 -6.48
CA HIS A 291 5.78 -1.15 -6.99
C HIS A 291 5.00 -2.43 -7.32
N ILE A 292 5.12 -2.90 -8.57
CA ILE A 292 4.50 -4.15 -9.01
C ILE A 292 5.15 -5.35 -8.32
N PHE A 293 4.35 -6.26 -7.78
CA PHE A 293 4.78 -7.41 -6.97
C PHE A 293 5.60 -7.01 -5.74
N GLY A 294 5.55 -5.74 -5.33
CA GLY A 294 6.28 -5.23 -4.19
C GLY A 294 5.70 -5.66 -2.83
N ARG A 295 4.43 -6.09 -2.84
CA ARG A 295 3.65 -6.49 -1.66
C ARG A 295 3.56 -5.40 -0.60
N PHE A 296 3.18 -4.19 -1.03
CA PHE A 296 2.95 -3.07 -0.12
C PHE A 296 1.89 -3.39 0.93
N GLY A 297 2.19 -3.16 2.21
CA GLY A 297 1.31 -3.55 3.32
C GLY A 297 1.63 -4.93 3.91
N THR A 298 2.78 -5.52 3.60
CA THR A 298 3.26 -6.74 4.26
C THR A 298 3.52 -6.50 5.75
N ALA A 299 4.14 -5.37 6.08
CA ALA A 299 4.34 -4.95 7.46
C ALA A 299 3.81 -3.53 7.65
N ILE A 300 3.18 -3.26 8.79
CA ILE A 300 2.76 -1.93 9.21
C ILE A 300 3.26 -1.77 10.65
N ALA A 301 3.99 -0.68 10.90
CA ALA A 301 4.55 -0.40 12.22
C ALA A 301 4.25 1.05 12.62
N PRO A 302 3.52 1.26 13.73
CA PRO A 302 3.46 2.57 14.37
C PRO A 302 4.87 3.02 14.73
N LEU A 303 5.18 4.28 14.45
CA LEU A 303 6.47 4.89 14.74
C LEU A 303 6.41 5.81 15.96
N GLY A 304 5.21 6.08 16.47
CA GLY A 304 4.98 7.25 17.32
C GLY A 304 5.18 8.51 16.49
N ASP A 305 5.32 9.64 17.17
CA ASP A 305 5.62 10.92 16.54
C ASP A 305 7.12 10.99 16.18
N ILE A 306 7.46 10.59 14.96
CA ILE A 306 8.85 10.45 14.55
C ILE A 306 9.48 11.81 14.35
N ASN A 307 8.73 12.81 13.86
CA ASN A 307 9.22 14.15 13.54
C ASN A 307 8.93 15.18 14.66
N GLN A 308 8.29 14.76 15.75
CA GLN A 308 7.89 15.61 16.89
C GLN A 308 6.93 16.73 16.48
N ASP A 309 5.99 16.43 15.57
CA ASP A 309 4.97 17.37 15.07
C ASP A 309 3.61 17.27 15.77
N GLY A 310 3.49 16.41 16.79
CA GLY A 310 2.28 16.20 17.56
C GLY A 310 1.33 15.14 17.00
N TYR A 311 1.63 14.53 15.85
CA TYR A 311 0.87 13.42 15.28
C TYR A 311 1.72 12.15 15.23
N ASN A 312 1.10 10.98 15.43
CA ASN A 312 1.87 9.74 15.25
C ASN A 312 2.03 9.43 13.76
N ASP A 313 3.13 8.75 13.44
CA ASP A 313 3.50 8.34 12.10
C ASP A 313 3.49 6.82 11.95
N VAL A 314 3.54 6.37 10.70
CA VAL A 314 3.52 4.95 10.39
C VAL A 314 4.49 4.56 9.28
N ALA A 315 5.19 3.45 9.48
CA ALA A 315 6.00 2.80 8.45
C ALA A 315 5.23 1.66 7.80
N VAL A 316 5.29 1.57 6.47
CA VAL A 316 4.72 0.48 5.68
C VAL A 316 5.80 -0.24 4.87
N GLY A 317 5.86 -1.56 5.04
CA GLY A 317 6.80 -2.44 4.37
C GLY A 317 6.34 -2.85 2.97
N CYS A 318 7.27 -2.81 2.03
CA CYS A 318 7.16 -3.27 0.66
C CYS A 318 8.38 -4.16 0.34
N PRO A 319 8.44 -5.39 0.90
CA PRO A 319 9.65 -6.20 0.98
C PRO A 319 10.27 -6.59 -0.36
N PHE A 320 9.50 -6.49 -1.44
CA PHE A 320 9.91 -6.84 -2.79
C PHE A 320 9.83 -5.66 -3.76
N GLY A 321 9.66 -4.44 -3.24
CA GLY A 321 9.60 -3.21 -4.01
C GLY A 321 10.97 -2.73 -4.51
N GLY A 322 10.96 -1.77 -5.43
CA GLY A 322 12.15 -1.16 -6.04
C GLY A 322 12.70 -1.88 -7.27
N ASP A 323 13.62 -1.21 -7.98
CA ASP A 323 14.11 -1.60 -9.31
C ASP A 323 14.79 -2.99 -9.38
N GLU A 324 15.23 -3.53 -8.24
CA GLU A 324 15.87 -4.85 -8.12
C GLU A 324 15.14 -5.81 -7.17
N ARG A 325 13.90 -5.50 -6.76
CA ARG A 325 13.20 -6.21 -5.66
C ARG A 325 14.01 -6.26 -4.34
N GLY A 326 14.85 -5.25 -4.13
CA GLY A 326 15.68 -5.10 -2.94
C GLY A 326 14.89 -4.78 -1.67
N GLY A 327 13.59 -4.51 -1.79
CA GLY A 327 12.72 -4.14 -0.68
C GLY A 327 12.75 -2.65 -0.39
N ARG A 328 11.63 -2.13 0.11
CA ARG A 328 11.41 -0.74 0.49
C ARG A 328 10.62 -0.65 1.78
N VAL A 329 10.85 0.41 2.53
CA VAL A 329 9.97 0.83 3.63
C VAL A 329 9.57 2.27 3.37
N LEU A 330 8.26 2.53 3.34
CA LEU A 330 7.71 3.85 3.09
C LEU A 330 7.20 4.41 4.40
N ILE A 331 7.55 5.66 4.71
CA ILE A 331 7.11 6.32 5.93
C ILE A 331 6.05 7.35 5.59
N PHE A 332 4.96 7.32 6.33
CA PHE A 332 3.79 8.17 6.17
C PHE A 332 3.56 8.97 7.43
N ASN A 333 3.50 10.29 7.29
CA ASN A 333 3.24 11.16 8.42
C ASN A 333 1.74 11.29 8.73
N GLY A 334 1.42 11.29 10.02
CA GLY A 334 0.12 11.65 10.54
C GLY A 334 -0.19 13.13 10.31
N ASN A 335 -1.47 13.50 10.36
CA ASN A 335 -1.89 14.90 10.33
C ASN A 335 -3.34 15.02 10.81
N ARG A 336 -3.79 16.22 11.17
CA ARG A 336 -5.18 16.44 11.61
C ARG A 336 -6.24 16.04 10.59
N ASP A 337 -5.97 16.28 9.30
CA ASP A 337 -6.95 16.20 8.21
C ASP A 337 -6.82 14.90 7.38
N VAL A 338 -6.36 13.79 8.01
CA VAL A 338 -6.11 12.51 7.33
C VAL A 338 -7.31 12.05 6.49
N SER A 339 -8.54 12.32 6.94
CA SER A 339 -9.76 11.94 6.20
C SER A 339 -9.90 12.61 4.83
N THR A 340 -9.32 13.79 4.63
CA THR A 340 -9.47 14.58 3.39
C THR A 340 -8.19 14.62 2.56
N GLN A 341 -7.03 14.72 3.21
CA GLN A 341 -5.73 14.84 2.54
C GLN A 341 -5.00 13.50 2.41
N GLY A 342 -5.44 12.46 3.14
CA GLY A 342 -4.72 11.20 3.28
C GLY A 342 -3.46 11.36 4.14
N LEU A 343 -2.66 10.30 4.21
CA LEU A 343 -1.33 10.37 4.82
C LEU A 343 -0.29 10.84 3.79
N MET A 344 0.64 11.68 4.24
CA MET A 344 1.70 12.21 3.40
C MET A 344 2.89 11.24 3.39
N LEU A 345 3.28 10.74 2.21
CA LEU A 345 4.54 10.02 2.04
C LEU A 345 5.70 11.01 2.15
N SER A 346 6.59 10.79 3.10
CA SER A 346 7.68 11.71 3.37
C SER A 346 9.06 11.17 2.96
N GLN A 347 9.29 9.85 3.03
CA GLN A 347 10.56 9.19 2.70
C GLN A 347 10.33 7.73 2.38
N GLU A 348 11.26 7.23 1.57
CA GLU A 348 11.38 5.84 1.20
C GLU A 348 12.78 5.35 1.63
N LEU A 349 12.81 4.36 2.51
CA LEU A 349 14.03 3.70 2.96
C LEU A 349 14.36 2.51 2.06
N ARG A 350 15.66 2.27 1.89
CA ARG A 350 16.23 1.21 1.05
C ARG A 350 17.17 0.35 1.88
N ALA A 351 17.31 -0.92 1.49
CA ALA A 351 18.30 -1.80 2.08
C ALA A 351 19.72 -1.25 1.82
N ALA A 352 20.58 -1.28 2.84
CA ALA A 352 21.98 -0.87 2.71
C ALA A 352 22.78 -1.80 1.78
N TRP A 353 22.37 -3.07 1.68
CA TRP A 353 22.99 -4.07 0.82
C TRP A 353 21.93 -5.00 0.22
N THR A 354 22.08 -5.35 -1.06
CA THR A 354 21.23 -6.33 -1.76
C THR A 354 22.09 -7.53 -2.19
N PRO A 355 21.86 -8.73 -1.63
CA PRO A 355 22.57 -9.93 -2.06
C PRO A 355 22.25 -10.25 -3.52
N SER A 356 23.27 -10.55 -4.32
CA SER A 356 23.09 -11.04 -5.68
C SER A 356 22.53 -12.46 -5.67
N GLY A 357 21.31 -12.64 -6.19
CA GLY A 357 20.70 -13.97 -6.40
C GLY A 357 19.69 -14.45 -5.34
N SER A 358 19.42 -13.67 -4.28
CA SER A 358 18.35 -13.92 -3.31
C SER A 358 17.49 -12.68 -3.12
N VAL A 359 16.22 -12.84 -2.77
CA VAL A 359 15.33 -11.73 -2.47
C VAL A 359 15.53 -11.35 -0.99
N PRO A 360 16.12 -10.19 -0.67
CA PRO A 360 16.51 -9.85 0.71
C PRO A 360 15.33 -9.73 1.68
N GLY A 361 14.15 -9.35 1.18
CA GLY A 361 12.95 -9.17 1.99
C GLY A 361 13.05 -8.01 2.97
N PHE A 362 13.79 -6.94 2.63
CA PHE A 362 13.94 -5.76 3.46
C PHE A 362 12.61 -5.03 3.65
N GLY A 363 12.17 -4.87 4.89
CA GLY A 363 10.83 -4.33 5.20
C GLY A 363 9.77 -5.40 5.36
N PHE A 364 10.16 -6.68 5.45
CA PHE A 364 9.24 -7.77 5.79
C PHE A 364 8.79 -7.70 7.25
N THR A 365 9.67 -7.24 8.15
CA THR A 365 9.32 -6.88 9.53
C THR A 365 9.84 -5.50 9.87
N ILE A 366 9.03 -4.77 10.64
CA ILE A 366 9.30 -3.39 11.02
C ILE A 366 8.83 -3.18 12.46
N ARG A 367 9.63 -2.48 13.26
CA ARG A 367 9.26 -1.98 14.59
C ARG A 367 9.82 -0.58 14.81
N GLY A 368 8.97 0.32 15.30
CA GLY A 368 9.34 1.67 15.71
C GLY A 368 8.62 2.04 17.01
N GLY A 369 8.56 3.34 17.34
CA GLY A 369 7.87 3.83 18.52
C GLY A 369 8.69 3.83 19.81
N GLN A 370 9.97 3.50 19.73
CA GLN A 370 10.88 3.52 20.87
C GLN A 370 12.17 4.26 20.48
N ASP A 371 12.58 5.20 21.32
CA ASP A 371 13.86 5.90 21.23
C ASP A 371 14.96 4.99 21.80
N LEU A 372 15.92 4.60 20.97
CA LEU A 372 16.99 3.63 21.25
C LEU A 372 18.27 4.31 21.75
N ASP A 373 18.54 5.54 21.32
CA ASP A 373 19.76 6.30 21.66
C ASP A 373 19.51 7.46 22.66
N ASN A 374 18.28 7.59 23.15
CA ASN A 374 17.82 8.57 24.13
C ASN A 374 17.94 10.01 23.61
N ASN A 375 17.67 10.21 22.31
CA ASN A 375 17.68 11.52 21.65
C ASN A 375 16.30 12.20 21.57
N GLN A 376 15.27 11.62 22.20
CA GLN A 376 13.85 12.00 22.22
C GLN A 376 13.08 11.76 20.92
N TYR A 377 13.72 11.23 19.89
CA TYR A 377 13.07 10.83 18.64
C TYR A 377 12.92 9.30 18.61
N PRO A 378 11.75 8.78 18.23
CA PRO A 378 11.58 7.35 18.02
C PRO A 378 12.49 6.82 16.90
N ASP A 379 13.14 5.69 17.13
CA ASP A 379 13.97 5.01 16.14
C ASP A 379 13.19 3.90 15.40
N LEU A 380 13.79 3.40 14.32
CA LEU A 380 13.20 2.38 13.47
C LEU A 380 14.13 1.18 13.27
N ILE A 381 13.60 -0.01 13.50
CA ILE A 381 14.23 -1.30 13.21
C ILE A 381 13.54 -1.96 12.02
N VAL A 382 14.30 -2.37 11.02
CA VAL A 382 13.82 -3.05 9.81
C VAL A 382 14.52 -4.39 9.63
N GLY A 383 13.75 -5.47 9.51
CA GLY A 383 14.26 -6.81 9.25
C GLY A 383 14.32 -7.14 7.75
N ALA A 384 15.38 -7.84 7.35
CA ALA A 384 15.61 -8.39 6.02
C ALA A 384 15.97 -9.88 6.12
N PHE A 385 14.98 -10.72 6.41
CA PHE A 385 15.19 -12.14 6.73
C PHE A 385 15.85 -12.95 5.61
N GLY A 386 15.63 -12.55 4.35
CA GLY A 386 16.23 -13.23 3.18
C GLY A 386 17.73 -12.94 3.03
N ALA A 387 18.19 -11.79 3.54
CA ALA A 387 19.60 -11.44 3.65
C ALA A 387 20.23 -11.88 5.00
N GLY A 388 19.41 -12.20 6.00
CA GLY A 388 19.89 -12.50 7.36
C GLY A 388 20.36 -11.24 8.10
N GLU A 389 19.77 -10.09 7.80
CA GLU A 389 20.19 -8.78 8.30
C GLU A 389 19.06 -8.02 9.02
N VAL A 390 19.43 -7.14 9.94
CA VAL A 390 18.54 -6.17 10.59
C VAL A 390 19.20 -4.79 10.58
N SER A 391 18.51 -3.79 10.06
CA SER A 391 18.97 -2.40 10.00
C SER A 391 18.27 -1.54 11.05
N VAL A 392 19.03 -0.70 11.74
CA VAL A 392 18.55 0.30 12.70
C VAL A 392 18.88 1.70 12.17
N TYR A 393 17.87 2.58 12.13
CA TYR A 393 17.95 3.95 11.62
C TYR A 393 17.81 4.96 12.79
N SER A 394 18.76 5.92 12.92
CA SER A 394 18.81 6.98 13.96
C SER A 394 19.47 8.28 13.42
N LEU A 395 19.43 9.44 14.12
CA LEU A 395 19.92 10.74 13.62
C LEU A 395 21.47 10.88 13.60
N LYS A 396 22.08 11.23 12.44
CA LYS A 396 23.54 11.40 12.25
C LYS A 396 23.89 12.57 11.31
N VAL A 397 25.06 13.20 11.50
CA VAL A 397 25.62 14.23 10.62
C VAL A 397 26.77 13.67 9.80
N ASP A 398 26.68 13.79 8.48
CA ASP A 398 27.72 13.35 7.55
C ASP A 398 28.48 14.48 6.89
N VAL A 399 29.79 14.29 6.78
CA VAL A 399 30.70 15.13 5.99
C VAL A 399 31.26 14.30 4.85
N CYS A 400 30.71 14.51 3.65
CA CYS A 400 31.14 13.82 2.44
C CYS A 400 31.96 14.76 1.54
N ALA A 401 32.99 14.21 0.90
CA ALA A 401 33.76 14.91 -0.13
C ALA A 401 34.07 13.99 -1.31
N ALA A 402 34.20 14.59 -2.49
CA ALA A 402 34.66 13.94 -3.71
C ALA A 402 35.69 14.83 -4.42
N VAL A 403 36.69 14.22 -5.07
CA VAL A 403 37.74 14.98 -5.76
C VAL A 403 37.78 14.64 -7.24
N SER A 404 37.87 15.66 -8.09
CA SER A 404 37.97 15.54 -9.55
C SER A 404 38.91 16.60 -10.12
N GLY A 405 39.64 16.27 -11.19
CA GLY A 405 40.70 17.11 -11.73
C GLY A 405 41.66 16.34 -12.66
N VAL A 406 42.45 17.08 -13.45
CA VAL A 406 43.42 16.51 -14.39
C VAL A 406 44.78 16.43 -13.71
N GLY A 407 45.38 15.23 -13.64
CA GLY A 407 46.72 15.03 -13.06
C GLY A 407 46.76 14.99 -11.53
N ILE A 408 45.70 14.51 -10.86
CA ILE A 408 45.62 14.41 -9.40
C ILE A 408 46.57 13.30 -8.88
N PRO A 409 47.27 13.50 -7.74
CA PRO A 409 48.03 12.44 -7.06
C PRO A 409 47.19 11.19 -6.75
N SER A 410 47.86 10.06 -6.50
CA SER A 410 47.19 8.79 -6.16
C SER A 410 46.31 8.85 -4.91
N SER A 411 46.64 9.76 -3.99
CA SER A 411 45.87 10.08 -2.78
C SER A 411 45.98 11.57 -2.46
N VAL A 412 44.87 12.17 -2.08
CA VAL A 412 44.70 13.55 -1.64
C VAL A 412 43.96 13.52 -0.32
N ASP A 413 44.58 14.05 0.72
CA ASP A 413 43.97 14.14 2.03
C ASP A 413 43.31 15.52 2.18
N LEU A 414 42.00 15.52 2.42
CA LEU A 414 41.25 16.73 2.79
C LEU A 414 41.07 16.74 4.31
N ARG A 415 41.55 17.80 4.94
CA ARG A 415 41.22 18.10 6.33
C ARG A 415 39.87 18.79 6.36
N ALA A 416 38.89 18.17 7.00
CA ALA A 416 37.54 18.69 7.18
C ALA A 416 37.32 19.04 8.65
N GLU A 417 37.04 20.30 8.93
CA GLU A 417 36.75 20.84 10.26
C GLU A 417 35.26 21.18 10.33
N LEU A 418 34.52 20.41 11.13
CA LEU A 418 33.10 20.61 11.38
C LEU A 418 32.93 21.33 12.72
N GLN A 419 32.28 22.50 12.67
CA GLN A 419 32.00 23.34 13.82
C GLN A 419 30.49 23.43 14.02
N LEU A 420 30.03 22.94 15.18
CA LEU A 420 28.64 22.97 15.60
C LEU A 420 28.31 24.35 16.17
N ASP A 421 27.09 24.80 15.90
CA ASP A 421 26.51 26.05 16.39
C ASP A 421 27.42 27.28 16.12
N TRP A 422 27.98 27.34 14.90
CA TRP A 422 29.03 28.29 14.48
C TRP A 422 28.72 29.75 14.80
N LEU A 423 27.46 30.17 14.57
CA LEU A 423 26.99 31.54 14.78
C LEU A 423 27.11 32.02 16.24
N LYS A 424 27.18 31.11 17.22
CA LYS A 424 27.36 31.44 18.65
C LYS A 424 28.82 31.57 19.08
N GLY A 425 29.75 30.94 18.35
CA GLY A 425 31.18 30.90 18.68
C GLY A 425 31.92 32.22 18.45
N THR A 426 31.47 33.05 17.52
CA THR A 426 32.10 34.35 17.19
C THR A 426 31.71 35.48 18.15
N ARG A 427 30.69 35.28 19.01
CA ARG A 427 30.16 36.30 19.94
C ARG A 427 30.26 35.92 21.43
N GLY A 428 31.01 34.87 21.77
CA GLY A 428 31.20 34.42 23.16
C GLY A 428 29.96 33.75 23.78
N GLY A 429 29.06 33.19 22.96
CA GLY A 429 27.86 32.48 23.41
C GLY A 429 28.10 31.01 23.70
N VAL A 430 27.26 30.43 24.56
CA VAL A 430 27.28 29.00 24.89
C VAL A 430 26.87 28.17 23.67
N LYS A 431 27.67 27.14 23.35
CA LYS A 431 27.39 26.18 22.27
C LYS A 431 26.33 25.19 22.73
N ARG A 432 25.26 25.05 21.94
CA ARG A 432 24.06 24.28 22.31
C ARG A 432 24.10 22.81 21.89
N VAL A 433 24.90 22.50 20.87
CA VAL A 433 25.04 21.15 20.32
C VAL A 433 26.49 20.70 20.40
N LEU A 434 26.70 19.44 20.78
CA LEU A 434 28.02 18.84 20.96
C LEU A 434 28.09 17.48 20.24
N PHE A 435 29.31 17.08 19.87
CA PHE A 435 29.56 15.72 19.40
C PHE A 435 29.43 14.73 20.56
N LEU A 436 28.75 13.61 20.35
CA LEU A 436 28.52 12.60 21.40
C LEU A 436 29.84 12.01 21.92
N ASP A 437 30.74 11.64 21.01
CA ASP A 437 31.99 10.95 21.36
C ASP A 437 32.98 11.84 22.10
N THR A 438 33.08 13.11 21.71
CA THR A 438 34.11 14.03 22.22
C THR A 438 33.58 15.05 23.21
N GLN A 439 32.26 15.23 23.27
CA GLN A 439 31.57 16.28 24.04
C GLN A 439 32.10 17.70 23.73
N GLN A 440 32.66 17.89 22.54
CA GLN A 440 33.17 19.17 22.06
C GLN A 440 32.24 19.74 20.98
N PRO A 441 32.22 21.07 20.77
CA PRO A 441 31.44 21.72 19.72
C PRO A 441 32.16 21.73 18.35
N GLN A 442 33.38 21.23 18.29
CA GLN A 442 34.20 21.20 17.08
C GLN A 442 34.89 19.84 16.97
N HIS A 443 34.96 19.33 15.75
CA HIS A 443 35.69 18.13 15.44
C HIS A 443 36.40 18.26 14.08
N THR A 444 37.59 17.69 13.97
CA THR A 444 38.37 17.71 12.73
C THR A 444 38.67 16.30 12.29
N GLY A 445 38.26 15.98 11.06
CA GLY A 445 38.51 14.70 10.40
C GLY A 445 39.42 14.85 9.17
N ILE A 446 39.96 13.72 8.71
CA ILE A 446 40.74 13.64 7.48
C ILE A 446 40.02 12.70 6.51
N LEU A 447 39.71 13.19 5.32
CA LEU A 447 39.10 12.48 4.21
C LEU A 447 40.18 12.17 3.17
N THR A 448 40.61 10.91 3.08
CA THR A 448 41.57 10.45 2.06
C THR A 448 40.83 10.08 0.78
N LEU A 449 41.05 10.86 -0.28
CA LEU A 449 40.42 10.73 -1.60
C LEU A 449 41.46 10.38 -2.66
N GLY A 450 41.08 9.75 -3.76
CA GLY A 450 42.02 9.49 -4.85
C GLY A 450 41.42 8.62 -5.95
N HIS A 451 42.26 8.13 -6.87
CA HIS A 451 41.79 7.29 -7.98
C HIS A 451 41.14 5.96 -7.54
N ARG A 452 41.52 5.43 -6.37
CA ARG A 452 40.89 4.22 -5.80
C ARG A 452 39.62 4.51 -4.99
N HIS A 453 39.47 5.71 -4.44
CA HIS A 453 38.32 6.12 -3.62
C HIS A 453 37.92 7.56 -4.00
N PRO A 454 37.07 7.74 -5.04
CA PRO A 454 36.73 9.07 -5.56
C PRO A 454 35.80 9.88 -4.65
N ARG A 455 35.08 9.21 -3.74
CA ARG A 455 34.21 9.80 -2.71
C ARG A 455 34.51 9.14 -1.37
N ALA A 456 34.56 9.93 -0.30
CA ALA A 456 34.69 9.48 1.07
C ALA A 456 33.79 10.32 1.98
N CYS A 457 33.29 9.72 3.07
CA CYS A 457 32.44 10.38 4.05
C CYS A 457 32.94 10.09 5.47
N LEU A 458 32.74 11.05 6.37
CA LEU A 458 32.91 10.91 7.82
C LEU A 458 31.56 11.16 8.49
N SER A 459 31.13 10.24 9.34
CA SER A 459 29.86 10.32 10.06
C SER A 459 30.09 10.67 11.51
N TYR A 460 29.27 11.59 12.04
CA TYR A 460 29.34 12.08 13.41
C TYR A 460 27.97 12.04 14.06
N THR A 461 27.91 11.54 15.30
CA THR A 461 26.72 11.63 16.15
C THR A 461 26.79 12.91 16.99
N ILE A 462 25.71 13.68 16.99
CA ILE A 462 25.60 14.95 17.73
C ILE A 462 24.38 14.92 18.64
N TYR A 463 24.43 15.66 19.76
CA TYR A 463 23.31 15.79 20.69
C TYR A 463 23.09 17.25 21.10
N LEU A 464 21.85 17.60 21.43
CA LEU A 464 21.46 18.89 21.98
C LEU A 464 21.64 18.86 23.51
N ARG A 465 22.22 19.90 24.09
CA ARG A 465 22.42 20.03 25.54
C ARG A 465 21.09 20.24 26.27
N GLU A 466 21.09 20.08 27.59
CA GLU A 466 19.89 20.27 28.41
C GLU A 466 19.41 21.73 28.43
N GLU A 467 18.12 21.94 28.61
CA GLU A 467 17.47 23.25 28.46
C GLU A 467 17.93 24.31 29.48
N ASP A 468 18.44 23.91 30.63
CA ASP A 468 18.94 24.80 31.69
C ASP A 468 20.35 25.34 31.41
N GLU A 469 21.07 24.74 30.46
CA GLU A 469 22.46 25.08 30.13
C GLU A 469 22.60 26.21 29.09
N PHE A 470 21.52 26.56 28.37
CA PHE A 470 21.54 27.64 27.38
C PHE A 470 20.20 28.39 27.29
N ARG A 471 20.27 29.71 27.11
CA ARG A 471 19.08 30.58 27.07
C ARG A 471 18.55 30.86 25.67
N ASP A 472 19.36 30.64 24.65
CA ASP A 472 19.07 31.06 23.28
C ASP A 472 18.46 29.93 22.47
N LYS A 473 17.15 30.02 22.26
CA LYS A 473 16.37 29.04 21.48
C LYS A 473 15.96 29.56 20.09
N LEU A 474 16.04 30.88 19.83
CA LEU A 474 15.63 31.49 18.56
C LEU A 474 16.67 31.39 17.44
N THR A 475 17.95 31.40 17.79
CA THR A 475 19.00 31.47 16.77
C THR A 475 19.18 30.10 16.10
N PRO A 476 19.26 29.99 14.76
CA PRO A 476 19.52 28.71 14.11
C PRO A 476 20.86 28.12 14.57
N ILE A 477 20.88 26.80 14.77
CA ILE A 477 22.09 26.01 14.97
C ILE A 477 22.77 25.87 13.61
N ALA A 478 23.77 26.70 13.35
CA ALA A 478 24.55 26.62 12.13
C ALA A 478 25.64 25.55 12.24
N LEU A 479 25.61 24.56 11.36
CA LEU A 479 26.68 23.62 11.12
C LEU A 479 27.61 24.22 10.07
N ALA A 480 28.84 24.56 10.47
CA ALA A 480 29.83 25.12 9.56
C ALA A 480 30.91 24.07 9.27
N LEU A 481 31.11 23.79 7.98
CA LEU A 481 32.16 22.90 7.50
C LEU A 481 33.22 23.75 6.79
N ASN A 482 34.43 23.73 7.32
CA ASN A 482 35.60 24.28 6.66
C ASN A 482 36.50 23.15 6.21
N TYR A 483 36.93 23.15 4.95
CA TYR A 483 37.82 22.11 4.45
C TYR A 483 39.06 22.68 3.75
N SER A 484 40.18 22.01 3.93
CA SER A 484 41.47 22.40 3.38
C SER A 484 42.25 21.18 2.93
N LEU A 485 43.20 21.36 2.02
CA LEU A 485 44.15 20.31 1.68
C LEU A 485 45.07 20.07 2.89
N ALA A 486 45.23 18.81 3.27
CA ALA A 486 46.18 18.44 4.30
C ALA A 486 47.63 18.68 3.80
N PRO A 487 48.59 18.94 4.70
CA PRO A 487 49.99 19.12 4.32
C PRO A 487 50.51 17.91 3.55
N PRO A 488 51.27 18.09 2.46
CA PRO A 488 51.79 16.95 1.70
C PRO A 488 52.74 16.13 2.58
N PRO A 489 52.69 14.78 2.50
CA PRO A 489 53.67 13.93 3.16
C PRO A 489 55.07 14.23 2.60
N HIS A 490 56.09 14.19 3.48
CA HIS A 490 57.47 14.56 3.15
C HIS A 490 57.96 13.86 1.86
N GLY A 491 58.15 14.63 0.78
CA GLY A 491 58.69 14.12 -0.50
C GLY A 491 58.00 14.60 -1.79
N GLN A 492 56.87 15.30 -1.73
CA GLN A 492 56.24 15.91 -2.91
C GLN A 492 56.64 17.39 -3.05
N ASN A 493 57.32 17.75 -4.15
CA ASN A 493 57.82 19.11 -4.39
C ASN A 493 56.75 20.11 -4.88
N LEU A 494 55.53 19.67 -5.21
CA LEU A 494 54.44 20.55 -5.65
C LEU A 494 53.08 20.04 -5.12
N PRO A 495 52.45 20.71 -4.13
CA PRO A 495 51.15 20.31 -3.61
C PRO A 495 50.03 20.64 -4.61
N PRO A 496 48.93 19.85 -4.64
CA PRO A 496 47.72 20.24 -5.37
C PRO A 496 47.13 21.52 -4.77
N VAL A 497 46.32 22.23 -5.55
CA VAL A 497 45.62 23.45 -5.13
C VAL A 497 44.14 23.25 -5.37
N LEU A 498 43.31 23.71 -4.42
CA LEU A 498 41.85 23.69 -4.57
C LEU A 498 41.43 24.70 -5.64
N ASN A 499 40.35 24.40 -6.36
CA ASN A 499 39.83 25.31 -7.37
C ASN A 499 39.46 26.65 -6.73
N HIS A 500 39.92 27.76 -7.32
CA HIS A 500 39.62 29.10 -6.82
C HIS A 500 38.12 29.42 -6.81
N TYR A 501 37.36 28.81 -7.72
CA TYR A 501 35.91 29.00 -7.81
C TYR A 501 35.11 28.08 -6.87
N SER A 502 35.74 27.10 -6.21
CA SER A 502 35.06 26.24 -5.22
C SER A 502 35.15 26.84 -3.82
N SER A 503 34.01 26.98 -3.14
CA SER A 503 33.97 27.45 -1.77
C SER A 503 34.56 26.41 -0.83
N THR A 504 35.58 26.76 -0.04
CA THR A 504 36.15 25.90 1.03
C THR A 504 35.33 25.92 2.32
N PHE A 505 34.25 26.69 2.33
CA PHE A 505 33.35 26.86 3.46
C PHE A 505 31.92 26.51 3.03
N LEU A 506 31.28 25.62 3.78
CA LEU A 506 29.88 25.26 3.63
C LEU A 506 29.18 25.49 4.96
N GLN A 507 27.93 25.94 4.91
CA GLN A 507 27.14 26.17 6.11
C GLN A 507 25.72 25.67 5.89
N GLU A 508 25.25 24.84 6.83
CA GLU A 508 23.89 24.32 6.89
C GLU A 508 23.24 24.69 8.22
N HIS A 509 21.92 24.81 8.28
CA HIS A 509 21.21 25.27 9.48
C HIS A 509 20.20 24.24 9.97
N ALA A 510 20.16 24.06 11.29
CA ALA A 510 19.08 23.40 12.02
C ALA A 510 18.41 24.41 12.96
N TYR A 511 17.14 24.21 13.31
CA TYR A 511 16.37 25.16 14.12
C TYR A 511 15.90 24.50 15.42
N ILE A 512 15.94 25.24 16.54
CA ILE A 512 15.31 24.86 17.79
C ILE A 512 13.90 25.47 17.77
N LEU A 513 12.87 24.68 18.04
CA LEU A 513 11.49 25.14 18.03
C LEU A 513 11.27 26.12 19.19
N LEU A 514 10.75 27.32 18.91
CA LEU A 514 10.41 28.34 19.93
C LEU A 514 9.26 29.22 19.45
N ASP A 515 8.32 29.55 20.36
CA ASP A 515 7.13 30.36 20.10
C ASP A 515 6.25 29.84 18.95
N CYS A 516 6.29 28.52 18.74
CA CYS A 516 5.54 27.82 17.70
C CYS A 516 4.10 27.46 18.13
N GLY A 517 3.62 27.96 19.29
CA GLY A 517 2.35 27.53 19.91
C GLY A 517 2.52 26.33 20.85
N ASP A 518 1.43 25.93 21.52
CA ASP A 518 1.42 24.74 22.42
C ASP A 518 1.57 23.42 21.64
N ASP A 519 1.50 23.48 20.31
CA ASP A 519 1.69 22.43 19.31
C ASP A 519 3.14 22.36 18.77
N ASN A 520 4.04 23.25 19.20
CA ASN A 520 5.47 23.26 18.84
C ASN A 520 5.80 23.26 17.33
N ILE A 521 4.82 23.42 16.42
CA ILE A 521 5.01 23.49 14.96
C ILE A 521 5.04 24.95 14.50
N CYS A 522 6.21 25.42 14.06
CA CYS A 522 6.33 26.77 13.52
C CYS A 522 5.84 26.80 12.06
N ILE A 523 4.56 27.11 11.85
CA ILE A 523 3.95 27.32 10.53
C ILE A 523 4.12 28.79 10.13
N PRO A 524 5.03 29.14 9.19
CA PRO A 524 5.10 30.51 8.70
C PRO A 524 3.94 30.76 7.72
N ASP A 525 3.03 31.66 8.07
CA ASP A 525 2.01 32.18 7.14
C ASP A 525 2.65 33.17 6.15
N LEU A 526 3.42 32.63 5.21
CA LEU A 526 4.09 33.39 4.16
C LEU A 526 3.06 33.89 3.14
N GLN A 527 2.52 35.08 3.39
CA GLN A 527 1.62 35.75 2.45
C GLN A 527 2.40 36.49 1.36
N LEU A 528 2.24 36.05 0.11
CA LEU A 528 2.82 36.70 -1.07
C LEU A 528 1.84 37.73 -1.63
N SER A 529 2.15 39.02 -1.48
CA SER A 529 1.38 40.10 -2.12
C SER A 529 1.96 40.41 -3.51
N ALA A 530 1.18 40.23 -4.58
CA ALA A 530 1.56 40.67 -5.91
C ALA A 530 1.04 42.10 -6.18
N SER A 531 1.92 43.00 -6.60
CA SER A 531 1.57 44.34 -7.09
C SER A 531 1.50 44.34 -8.62
N ILE A 532 0.46 44.94 -9.21
CA ILE A 532 0.53 45.37 -10.61
C ILE A 532 1.12 46.78 -10.61
N SER A 533 2.40 46.87 -10.93
CA SER A 533 3.08 48.14 -11.22
C SER A 533 2.66 48.62 -12.61
N ASN A 534 2.06 49.80 -12.69
CA ASN A 534 2.01 50.53 -13.95
C ASN A 534 3.17 51.53 -14.00
N LYS A 535 3.74 51.78 -15.19
CA LYS A 535 5.05 52.43 -15.40
C LYS A 535 5.19 53.83 -14.77
N ASP A 536 4.07 54.46 -14.41
CA ASP A 536 4.02 55.82 -13.87
C ASP A 536 3.66 55.90 -12.37
N ASN A 537 3.32 54.81 -11.67
CA ASN A 537 3.16 54.86 -10.21
C ASN A 537 3.28 53.48 -9.54
N SER A 538 4.32 53.31 -8.71
CA SER A 538 4.72 52.05 -8.07
C SER A 538 4.12 51.79 -6.68
N ASN A 539 3.30 52.70 -6.13
CA ASN A 539 2.66 52.54 -4.82
C ASN A 539 1.13 52.64 -4.91
N SER A 540 0.47 51.67 -5.55
CA SER A 540 -0.98 51.51 -5.40
C SER A 540 -1.30 50.71 -4.13
N ASN A 541 -2.39 51.06 -3.44
CA ASN A 541 -2.82 50.40 -2.23
C ASN A 541 -3.33 48.96 -2.52
N PRO A 542 -3.08 48.00 -1.62
CA PRO A 542 -3.53 46.62 -1.78
C PRO A 542 -5.07 46.54 -1.75
N VAL A 543 -5.65 45.78 -2.68
CA VAL A 543 -7.10 45.51 -2.77
C VAL A 543 -7.35 44.06 -2.37
N SER A 544 -8.18 43.86 -1.36
CA SER A 544 -8.62 42.54 -0.90
C SER A 544 -9.73 41.99 -1.81
N LEU A 545 -9.57 40.76 -2.30
CA LEU A 545 -10.58 40.05 -3.08
C LEU A 545 -11.32 39.05 -2.19
N ASN A 546 -12.62 39.26 -1.99
CA ASN A 546 -13.49 38.30 -1.30
C ASN A 546 -13.97 37.24 -2.30
N LEU A 547 -13.49 36.01 -2.14
CA LEU A 547 -13.96 34.85 -2.89
C LEU A 547 -15.19 34.23 -2.19
N SER A 548 -16.33 34.21 -2.87
CA SER A 548 -17.56 33.57 -2.39
C SER A 548 -17.66 32.14 -2.92
N ILE A 549 -17.68 31.16 -2.01
CA ILE A 549 -17.89 29.74 -2.34
C ILE A 549 -19.40 29.47 -2.47
N VAL A 550 -19.80 28.79 -3.54
CA VAL A 550 -21.22 28.47 -3.84
C VAL A 550 -21.37 26.97 -4.06
N ALA A 551 -22.38 26.36 -3.43
CA ALA A 551 -22.75 24.97 -3.69
C ALA A 551 -23.57 24.87 -4.99
N GLN A 552 -23.19 23.94 -5.87
CA GLN A 552 -23.81 23.73 -7.18
C GLN A 552 -24.12 22.25 -7.38
N ALA A 553 -25.41 21.92 -7.42
CA ALA A 553 -25.89 20.58 -7.78
C ALA A 553 -26.53 20.63 -9.17
N GLN A 554 -26.22 19.64 -10.02
CA GLN A 554 -26.73 19.55 -11.39
C GLN A 554 -27.35 18.18 -11.57
N LEU A 555 -28.68 18.14 -11.57
CA LEU A 555 -29.46 16.92 -11.67
C LEU A 555 -29.95 16.73 -13.10
N ASP A 556 -29.86 15.49 -13.57
CA ASP A 556 -30.40 15.03 -14.84
C ASP A 556 -31.42 13.92 -14.56
N LEU A 557 -32.60 14.03 -15.15
CA LEU A 557 -33.67 13.03 -15.04
C LEU A 557 -33.86 12.39 -16.41
N ARG A 558 -33.49 11.12 -16.51
CA ARG A 558 -33.62 10.31 -17.71
C ARG A 558 -34.75 9.32 -17.51
N GLY A 559 -35.31 8.86 -18.62
CA GLY A 559 -36.02 7.60 -18.57
C GLY A 559 -36.20 7.01 -19.95
N VAL A 560 -36.60 5.75 -19.95
CA VAL A 560 -36.77 4.94 -21.16
C VAL A 560 -37.96 4.02 -20.96
N SER A 561 -38.71 3.78 -22.03
CA SER A 561 -39.70 2.70 -22.05
C SER A 561 -39.14 1.50 -22.78
N HIS A 562 -39.23 0.34 -22.15
CA HIS A 562 -38.98 -0.95 -22.77
C HIS A 562 -40.32 -1.67 -23.01
N PRO A 563 -40.74 -1.78 -24.28
CA PRO A 563 -40.02 -1.45 -25.49
C PRO A 563 -40.48 -0.06 -26.00
N SER A 564 -40.02 0.31 -27.19
CA SER A 564 -40.21 1.62 -27.77
C SER A 564 -41.16 1.69 -28.98
N GLN A 565 -42.11 0.76 -29.24
CA GLN A 565 -43.38 1.01 -30.02
C GLN A 565 -44.44 -0.08 -29.92
N VAL A 566 -45.77 0.25 -29.84
CA VAL A 566 -46.92 -0.72 -29.90
C VAL A 566 -47.52 -0.91 -31.27
N VAL A 567 -47.65 -2.16 -31.70
CA VAL A 567 -48.35 -2.53 -32.93
C VAL A 567 -49.60 -3.34 -32.60
N LEU A 568 -50.76 -2.79 -32.97
CA LEU A 568 -52.08 -3.44 -32.90
C LEU A 568 -52.54 -3.85 -34.31
N PRO A 569 -53.28 -4.97 -34.48
CA PRO A 569 -53.76 -5.89 -33.45
C PRO A 569 -52.70 -6.92 -33.02
N PHE A 570 -52.82 -7.40 -31.77
CA PHE A 570 -51.92 -8.44 -31.26
C PHE A 570 -52.16 -9.79 -31.96
N PRO A 571 -51.12 -10.49 -32.42
CA PRO A 571 -51.28 -11.80 -33.04
C PRO A 571 -51.85 -12.80 -32.02
N ARG A 572 -53.00 -13.42 -32.31
CA ARG A 572 -53.65 -14.46 -31.49
C ARG A 572 -54.23 -13.98 -30.14
N TRP A 573 -54.51 -12.69 -29.97
CA TRP A 573 -55.21 -12.19 -28.78
C TRP A 573 -56.74 -12.25 -28.97
N GLU A 574 -57.43 -12.78 -27.97
CA GLU A 574 -58.89 -12.85 -27.91
C GLU A 574 -59.39 -12.23 -26.60
N PRO A 575 -60.46 -11.42 -26.63
CA PRO A 575 -61.02 -10.81 -25.43
C PRO A 575 -61.51 -11.87 -24.43
N LYS A 576 -61.13 -11.75 -23.16
CA LYS A 576 -61.61 -12.62 -22.06
C LYS A 576 -62.34 -11.81 -20.99
N ASP A 577 -63.52 -12.26 -20.60
CA ASP A 577 -64.37 -11.60 -19.59
C ASP A 577 -63.73 -11.55 -18.18
N LYS A 578 -62.82 -12.48 -17.88
CA LYS A 578 -62.02 -12.49 -16.63
C LYS A 578 -60.57 -12.86 -16.95
N PRO A 579 -59.68 -11.87 -17.11
CA PRO A 579 -58.27 -12.14 -17.31
C PRO A 579 -57.66 -12.72 -16.03
N VAL A 580 -56.94 -13.83 -16.15
CA VAL A 580 -56.22 -14.51 -15.04
C VAL A 580 -54.71 -14.44 -15.25
N LYS A 581 -54.29 -14.23 -16.50
CA LYS A 581 -52.87 -14.07 -16.90
C LYS A 581 -52.65 -12.69 -17.51
N GLU A 582 -51.42 -12.18 -17.42
CA GLU A 582 -50.99 -10.93 -18.05
C GLU A 582 -51.27 -10.93 -19.57
N ASP A 583 -51.05 -12.06 -20.25
CA ASP A 583 -51.34 -12.29 -21.68
C ASP A 583 -52.82 -12.12 -22.07
N ASP A 584 -53.73 -12.27 -21.11
CA ASP A 584 -55.17 -12.06 -21.33
C ASP A 584 -55.51 -10.57 -21.44
N VAL A 585 -54.63 -9.69 -20.92
CA VAL A 585 -54.78 -8.23 -20.89
C VAL A 585 -54.01 -7.59 -22.04
N GLY A 586 -52.74 -7.95 -22.21
CA GLY A 586 -51.90 -7.34 -23.23
C GLY A 586 -50.39 -7.41 -22.95
N PRO A 587 -49.59 -6.78 -23.82
CA PRO A 587 -48.13 -6.78 -23.81
C PRO A 587 -47.52 -5.96 -22.65
N GLN A 588 -46.38 -6.41 -22.10
CA GLN A 588 -45.73 -5.74 -20.97
C GLN A 588 -45.07 -4.40 -21.36
N VAL A 589 -45.19 -3.39 -20.51
CA VAL A 589 -44.55 -2.08 -20.76
C VAL A 589 -43.79 -1.67 -19.51
N THR A 590 -42.48 -1.54 -19.62
CA THR A 590 -41.62 -1.15 -18.51
C THR A 590 -41.14 0.28 -18.70
N HIS A 591 -41.46 1.18 -17.78
CA HIS A 591 -40.92 2.52 -17.77
C HIS A 591 -39.83 2.62 -16.70
N ILE A 592 -38.62 2.97 -17.11
CA ILE A 592 -37.46 3.13 -16.24
C ILE A 592 -37.17 4.63 -16.12
N TYR A 593 -37.00 5.13 -14.89
CA TYR A 593 -36.62 6.52 -14.62
C TYR A 593 -35.35 6.55 -13.77
N GLU A 594 -34.38 7.35 -14.18
CA GLU A 594 -33.08 7.50 -13.53
C GLU A 594 -32.85 8.98 -13.21
N LEU A 595 -32.62 9.29 -11.94
CA LEU A 595 -32.23 10.62 -11.48
C LEU A 595 -30.76 10.60 -11.11
N HIS A 596 -29.94 11.37 -11.82
CA HIS A 596 -28.49 11.38 -11.65
C HIS A 596 -27.99 12.79 -11.31
N ASN A 597 -27.17 12.93 -10.27
CA ASN A 597 -26.53 14.21 -9.93
C ASN A 597 -25.11 14.25 -10.51
N PHE A 598 -24.93 14.99 -11.61
CA PHE A 598 -23.62 15.25 -12.24
C PHE A 598 -22.88 16.44 -11.61
N GLY A 599 -23.51 17.18 -10.70
CA GLY A 599 -22.93 18.38 -10.11
C GLY A 599 -21.91 18.10 -9.00
N PRO A 600 -21.02 19.06 -8.69
CA PRO A 600 -19.97 18.90 -7.67
C PRO A 600 -20.50 18.82 -6.23
N SER A 601 -21.76 19.23 -5.97
CA SER A 601 -22.34 19.24 -4.61
C SER A 601 -23.43 18.16 -4.43
N SER A 602 -23.43 17.50 -3.26
CA SER A 602 -24.42 16.47 -2.88
C SER A 602 -25.76 17.08 -2.45
N ILE A 603 -26.84 16.28 -2.54
CA ILE A 603 -28.21 16.68 -2.17
C ILE A 603 -28.70 15.82 -1.01
N GLN A 604 -29.45 16.41 -0.09
CA GLN A 604 -29.95 15.73 1.11
C GLN A 604 -31.31 15.09 0.87
N GLU A 605 -32.23 15.82 0.23
CA GLU A 605 -33.58 15.34 -0.10
C GLU A 605 -34.05 15.85 -1.47
N ALA A 606 -34.73 14.96 -2.21
CA ALA A 606 -35.37 15.28 -3.49
C ALA A 606 -36.68 14.50 -3.61
N GLU A 607 -37.71 15.14 -4.19
CA GLU A 607 -39.01 14.53 -4.44
C GLU A 607 -39.17 14.22 -5.93
N LEU A 608 -39.56 12.98 -6.26
CA LEU A 608 -39.82 12.51 -7.62
C LEU A 608 -41.31 12.20 -7.79
N GLN A 609 -41.97 12.86 -8.74
CA GLN A 609 -43.38 12.65 -9.04
C GLN A 609 -43.56 12.01 -10.41
N VAL A 610 -44.19 10.83 -10.44
CA VAL A 610 -44.43 10.04 -11.66
C VAL A 610 -45.92 10.02 -12.00
N GLY A 611 -46.29 10.57 -13.16
CA GLY A 611 -47.64 10.48 -13.69
C GLY A 611 -47.86 9.18 -14.47
N TRP A 612 -48.77 8.32 -14.00
CA TRP A 612 -49.10 7.03 -14.63
C TRP A 612 -50.46 7.07 -15.36
N PRO A 613 -50.52 6.84 -16.68
CA PRO A 613 -51.77 6.90 -17.46
C PRO A 613 -52.59 5.60 -17.30
N SER A 614 -53.37 5.49 -16.23
CA SER A 614 -54.14 4.28 -15.92
C SER A 614 -55.45 4.14 -16.72
N ARG A 615 -56.11 5.24 -17.11
CA ARG A 615 -57.42 5.23 -17.80
C ARG A 615 -57.56 6.32 -18.85
N PHE A 616 -58.31 6.03 -19.90
CA PHE A 616 -58.74 7.02 -20.91
C PHE A 616 -60.17 6.72 -21.36
N ARG A 617 -61.07 7.71 -21.24
CA ARG A 617 -62.49 7.61 -21.64
C ARG A 617 -63.20 6.35 -21.10
N GLU A 618 -63.02 6.07 -19.81
CA GLU A 618 -63.58 4.92 -19.07
C GLU A 618 -62.98 3.54 -19.42
N GLU A 619 -62.00 3.46 -20.33
CA GLU A 619 -61.24 2.26 -20.63
C GLU A 619 -59.90 2.24 -19.86
N ASN A 620 -59.45 1.05 -19.45
CA ASN A 620 -58.15 0.89 -18.79
C ASN A 620 -57.03 0.90 -19.86
N LEU A 621 -55.98 1.71 -19.64
CA LEU A 621 -54.83 1.84 -20.54
C LEU A 621 -53.63 1.04 -20.03
N LEU A 622 -52.83 1.60 -19.13
CA LEU A 622 -51.70 0.91 -18.51
C LEU A 622 -52.08 0.39 -17.12
N TYR A 623 -52.10 -0.93 -17.01
CA TYR A 623 -52.29 -1.61 -15.74
C TYR A 623 -50.96 -1.66 -14.97
N ALA A 624 -50.87 -0.91 -13.86
CA ALA A 624 -49.67 -0.85 -13.02
C ALA A 624 -49.53 -2.12 -12.17
N MET A 625 -48.52 -2.93 -12.51
CA MET A 625 -48.24 -4.20 -11.84
C MET A 625 -47.40 -4.03 -10.56
N GLU A 626 -46.27 -3.34 -10.68
CA GLU A 626 -45.24 -3.27 -9.65
C GLU A 626 -44.40 -2.00 -9.82
N ILE A 627 -43.81 -1.52 -8.72
CA ILE A 627 -42.75 -0.51 -8.72
C ILE A 627 -41.50 -1.14 -8.11
N GLN A 628 -40.40 -1.12 -8.87
CA GLN A 628 -39.08 -1.50 -8.37
C GLN A 628 -38.25 -0.24 -8.16
N THR A 629 -37.51 -0.20 -7.06
CA THR A 629 -36.65 0.93 -6.68
C THR A 629 -35.23 0.44 -6.49
N ASP A 630 -34.26 1.16 -7.06
CA ASP A 630 -32.84 0.96 -6.83
C ASP A 630 -32.24 2.25 -6.24
N GLY A 631 -31.44 2.13 -5.18
CA GLY A 631 -30.93 3.27 -4.41
C GLY A 631 -31.82 3.79 -3.26
N PRO A 632 -31.46 4.93 -2.63
CA PRO A 632 -32.10 5.45 -1.42
C PRO A 632 -33.42 6.20 -1.71
N ILE A 633 -34.40 5.50 -2.31
CA ILE A 633 -35.70 6.06 -2.70
C ILE A 633 -36.85 5.27 -2.07
N SER A 634 -37.89 5.96 -1.60
CA SER A 634 -39.11 5.37 -1.07
C SER A 634 -40.33 5.89 -1.82
N CYS A 635 -41.04 5.00 -2.52
CA CYS A 635 -42.19 5.35 -3.36
C CYS A 635 -43.52 5.08 -2.64
N ARG A 636 -44.49 5.99 -2.80
CA ARG A 636 -45.88 5.81 -2.34
C ARG A 636 -46.83 5.92 -3.53
N THR A 637 -47.82 5.03 -3.61
CA THR A 637 -48.85 5.07 -4.66
C THR A 637 -50.21 5.47 -4.12
N ASN A 638 -50.95 6.26 -4.90
CA ASN A 638 -52.32 6.67 -4.54
C ASN A 638 -53.38 5.62 -4.93
N THR A 639 -52.99 4.60 -5.72
CA THR A 639 -53.84 3.49 -6.18
C THR A 639 -53.22 2.14 -5.82
N SER A 640 -54.05 1.13 -5.53
CA SER A 640 -53.60 -0.24 -5.26
C SER A 640 -52.92 -0.82 -6.51
N LEU A 641 -51.66 -1.25 -6.38
CA LEU A 641 -50.92 -1.95 -7.43
C LEU A 641 -51.46 -3.38 -7.60
N ASN A 642 -51.56 -3.84 -8.84
CA ASN A 642 -52.06 -5.17 -9.23
C ASN A 642 -53.33 -5.67 -8.47
N PRO A 643 -54.48 -4.98 -8.53
CA PRO A 643 -55.71 -5.40 -7.85
C PRO A 643 -56.28 -6.77 -8.30
N LEU A 644 -55.86 -7.29 -9.46
CA LEU A 644 -56.31 -8.57 -10.06
C LEU A 644 -55.38 -9.77 -9.79
N GLY A 645 -54.21 -9.59 -9.16
CA GLY A 645 -53.35 -10.71 -8.71
C GLY A 645 -52.70 -11.54 -9.82
N LEU A 646 -52.35 -10.92 -10.95
CA LEU A 646 -51.83 -11.61 -12.16
C LEU A 646 -50.32 -11.98 -12.02
N GLN A 647 -49.90 -13.14 -12.55
CA GLN A 647 -48.49 -13.63 -12.57
C GLN A 647 -47.81 -13.49 -13.95
N ARG A 648 -46.51 -13.16 -13.91
CA ARG A 648 -45.66 -12.56 -14.97
C ARG A 648 -45.22 -13.47 -16.13
N ARG A 649 -45.20 -12.92 -17.36
CA ARG A 649 -44.08 -13.07 -18.33
C ARG A 649 -44.25 -12.19 -19.59
N ASN A 650 -43.36 -11.22 -19.77
CA ASN A 650 -42.76 -10.63 -21.00
C ASN A 650 -43.49 -10.88 -22.34
N ASP A 651 -43.88 -9.91 -23.17
CA ASP A 651 -43.17 -8.71 -23.68
C ASP A 651 -44.10 -8.04 -24.77
N PRO A 652 -43.77 -6.93 -25.49
CA PRO A 652 -43.91 -5.60 -24.90
C PRO A 652 -44.46 -4.51 -25.87
N TYR A 653 -45.14 -3.39 -25.44
CA TYR A 653 -45.15 -2.09 -26.17
C TYR A 653 -45.61 -0.70 -25.55
N ILE A 654 -44.98 0.45 -25.92
CA ILE A 654 -44.94 1.79 -25.21
C ILE A 654 -46.25 2.60 -24.94
N LEU A 655 -46.16 3.59 -23.99
CA LEU A 655 -47.01 4.80 -23.78
C LEU A 655 -46.26 6.06 -23.26
N ASN A 656 -46.86 7.25 -23.44
CA ASN A 656 -46.29 8.52 -22.96
C ASN A 656 -46.39 8.65 -21.42
N SER A 657 -45.30 9.03 -20.73
CA SER A 657 -45.32 9.34 -19.30
C SER A 657 -44.51 10.60 -18.96
N SER A 658 -45.07 11.43 -18.09
CA SER A 658 -44.48 12.66 -17.56
C SER A 658 -43.90 12.45 -16.17
N VAL A 659 -42.65 12.88 -15.96
CA VAL A 659 -41.97 12.83 -14.66
C VAL A 659 -41.31 14.17 -14.36
N SER A 660 -41.44 14.61 -13.11
CA SER A 660 -40.85 15.86 -12.61
C SER A 660 -40.15 15.64 -11.28
N PHE A 661 -39.06 16.37 -11.03
CA PHE A 661 -38.37 16.38 -9.74
C PHE A 661 -38.22 17.81 -9.20
N VAL A 662 -38.24 17.91 -7.87
CA VAL A 662 -37.96 19.14 -7.13
C VAL A 662 -37.03 18.82 -5.96
N VAL A 663 -35.95 19.61 -5.82
CA VAL A 663 -35.02 19.52 -4.68
C VAL A 663 -35.59 20.25 -3.48
N THR A 664 -35.72 19.58 -2.34
CA THR A 664 -36.32 20.15 -1.11
C THR A 664 -35.27 20.61 -0.10
N ALA A 665 -34.12 19.93 0.00
CA ALA A 665 -33.06 20.27 0.96
C ALA A 665 -31.63 19.92 0.49
N MET A 666 -30.67 20.77 0.86
CA MET A 666 -29.23 20.53 0.70
C MET A 666 -28.56 20.51 2.09
N PRO A 667 -27.51 19.69 2.30
CA PRO A 667 -26.89 19.49 3.61
C PRO A 667 -25.96 20.64 4.05
N TYR A 668 -25.79 21.68 3.21
CA TYR A 668 -24.89 22.80 3.46
C TYR A 668 -25.63 24.04 3.99
N ARG A 669 -25.00 24.81 4.90
CA ARG A 669 -25.57 26.05 5.48
C ARG A 669 -25.71 27.20 4.47
N ILE A 670 -25.02 27.13 3.33
CA ILE A 670 -25.03 28.13 2.25
C ILE A 670 -26.06 27.68 1.22
N ARG A 671 -27.12 28.47 1.01
CA ARG A 671 -28.21 28.14 0.09
C ARG A 671 -27.98 28.80 -1.29
N PRO A 672 -28.17 28.08 -2.41
CA PRO A 672 -28.20 28.71 -3.72
C PRO A 672 -29.46 29.60 -3.85
N PRO A 673 -29.43 30.62 -4.72
CA PRO A 673 -30.55 31.55 -4.91
C PRO A 673 -31.81 30.88 -5.48
N THR A 674 -31.68 29.75 -6.18
CA THR A 674 -32.81 28.96 -6.72
C THR A 674 -32.50 27.47 -6.66
N LEU A 675 -33.45 26.67 -6.18
CA LEU A 675 -33.33 25.21 -6.15
C LEU A 675 -33.64 24.61 -7.54
N PRO A 676 -32.91 23.57 -7.99
CA PRO A 676 -33.16 22.93 -9.28
C PRO A 676 -34.52 22.26 -9.33
N GLN A 677 -35.24 22.45 -10.44
CA GLN A 677 -36.48 21.76 -10.75
C GLN A 677 -36.53 21.47 -12.26
N HIS A 678 -37.04 20.30 -12.64
CA HIS A 678 -37.21 19.95 -14.05
C HIS A 678 -38.37 18.97 -14.24
N ALA A 679 -39.02 19.05 -15.40
CA ALA A 679 -40.10 18.16 -15.80
C ALA A 679 -39.88 17.72 -17.25
N THR A 680 -39.99 16.42 -17.50
CA THR A 680 -39.85 15.82 -18.83
C THR A 680 -41.04 14.90 -19.13
N SER A 681 -41.40 14.75 -20.40
CA SER A 681 -42.44 13.82 -20.84
C SER A 681 -41.88 12.92 -21.93
N MET A 682 -41.86 11.60 -21.69
CA MET A 682 -41.57 10.64 -22.73
C MET A 682 -42.82 10.29 -23.49
N GLY A 683 -42.65 10.09 -24.78
CA GLY A 683 -43.72 9.77 -25.70
C GLY A 683 -43.50 8.46 -26.43
N THR A 684 -44.61 7.98 -26.94
CA THR A 684 -44.80 6.73 -27.59
C THR A 684 -45.60 6.95 -28.82
N LEU A 685 -45.13 6.39 -29.93
CA LEU A 685 -45.93 6.37 -31.13
C LEU A 685 -46.62 5.00 -31.29
N VAL A 686 -47.95 5.03 -31.37
CA VAL A 686 -48.79 3.90 -31.81
C VAL A 686 -49.23 4.21 -33.23
N LEU A 687 -48.81 3.39 -34.20
CA LEU A 687 -49.13 3.55 -35.61
C LEU A 687 -50.17 2.50 -36.03
N TRP A 688 -51.22 2.93 -36.73
CA TRP A 688 -52.20 2.05 -37.37
C TRP A 688 -51.72 1.68 -38.76
N GLY A 689 -51.45 0.39 -39.01
CA GLY A 689 -51.15 -0.14 -40.35
C GLY A 689 -52.42 -0.69 -41.02
N THR A 690 -52.59 -0.43 -42.31
CA THR A 690 -53.56 -1.14 -43.16
C THR A 690 -53.10 -2.60 -43.37
N PRO A 691 -54.03 -3.56 -43.59
CA PRO A 691 -53.66 -4.95 -43.78
C PRO A 691 -53.17 -5.16 -45.21
N ASP A 692 -51.94 -4.73 -45.52
CA ASP A 692 -51.33 -5.04 -46.81
C ASP A 692 -50.31 -6.16 -46.67
N VAL A 693 -50.79 -7.33 -47.14
CA VAL A 693 -50.09 -8.39 -47.86
C VAL A 693 -48.72 -8.76 -47.30
N SER A 694 -48.67 -9.93 -46.66
CA SER A 694 -47.45 -10.71 -46.49
C SER A 694 -46.65 -10.80 -47.81
N PHE A 695 -45.58 -10.03 -47.95
CA PHE A 695 -44.59 -10.25 -49.00
C PHE A 695 -43.73 -11.46 -48.62
N ALA A 696 -44.30 -12.65 -48.80
CA ALA A 696 -43.47 -13.79 -49.17
C ALA A 696 -42.93 -13.47 -50.56
N VAL A 697 -41.65 -13.09 -50.64
CA VAL A 697 -40.99 -12.83 -51.92
C VAL A 697 -41.17 -14.07 -52.80
N PRO A 698 -41.84 -13.96 -53.97
CA PRO A 698 -42.08 -15.11 -54.81
C PRO A 698 -40.76 -15.78 -55.17
N LEU A 699 -40.73 -17.11 -55.10
CA LEU A 699 -39.51 -17.89 -55.26
C LEU A 699 -38.80 -17.61 -56.62
N TRP A 700 -39.56 -17.19 -57.64
CA TRP A 700 -39.01 -16.76 -58.92
C TRP A 700 -38.14 -15.51 -58.84
N VAL A 701 -38.43 -14.56 -57.94
CA VAL A 701 -37.62 -13.35 -57.74
C VAL A 701 -36.28 -13.71 -57.08
N ILE A 702 -36.28 -14.67 -56.16
CA ILE A 702 -35.05 -15.21 -55.55
C ILE A 702 -34.22 -15.94 -56.60
N ILE A 703 -34.85 -16.79 -57.43
CA ILE A 703 -34.16 -17.48 -58.55
C ILE A 703 -33.58 -16.46 -59.53
N LEU A 704 -34.32 -15.41 -59.86
CA LEU A 704 -33.89 -14.39 -60.82
C LEU A 704 -32.72 -13.55 -60.26
N ALA A 705 -32.72 -13.25 -58.96
CA ALA A 705 -31.60 -12.61 -58.27
C ALA A 705 -30.35 -13.51 -58.24
N ILE A 706 -30.50 -14.82 -58.01
CA ILE A 706 -29.40 -15.79 -58.05
C ILE A 706 -28.82 -15.89 -59.46
N LEU A 707 -29.66 -15.98 -60.50
CA LEU A 707 -29.23 -16.02 -61.89
C LEU A 707 -28.49 -14.74 -62.29
N LEU A 708 -28.99 -13.57 -61.87
CA LEU A 708 -28.35 -12.29 -62.16
C LEU A 708 -27.01 -12.15 -61.41
N GLY A 709 -26.93 -12.63 -60.17
CA GLY A 709 -25.69 -12.69 -59.39
C GLY A 709 -24.64 -13.62 -60.01
N LEU A 710 -25.04 -14.81 -60.47
CA LEU A 710 -24.14 -15.74 -61.17
C LEU A 710 -23.65 -15.17 -62.51
N LEU A 711 -24.50 -14.42 -63.22
CA LEU A 711 -24.12 -13.78 -64.48
C LEU A 711 -23.10 -12.66 -64.25
N VAL A 712 -23.28 -11.85 -63.19
CA VAL A 712 -22.29 -10.84 -62.79
C VAL A 712 -20.97 -11.49 -62.37
N LEU A 713 -21.03 -12.59 -61.60
CA LEU A 713 -19.83 -13.33 -61.19
C LEU A 713 -19.09 -13.90 -62.41
N ALA A 714 -19.80 -14.46 -63.38
CA ALA A 714 -19.21 -14.99 -64.62
C ALA A 714 -18.58 -13.89 -65.48
N MET A 715 -19.21 -12.70 -65.55
CA MET A 715 -18.63 -11.53 -66.23
C MET A 715 -17.37 -11.03 -65.51
N LEU A 716 -17.36 -11.04 -64.18
CA LEU A 716 -16.20 -10.69 -63.36
C LEU A 716 -15.05 -11.69 -63.51
N THR A 717 -15.32 -12.99 -63.53
CA THR A 717 -14.29 -14.01 -63.76
C THR A 717 -13.74 -13.95 -65.18
N LEU A 718 -14.58 -13.70 -66.19
CA LEU A 718 -14.12 -13.44 -67.57
C LEU A 718 -13.27 -12.17 -67.67
N ALA A 719 -13.66 -11.09 -66.98
CA ALA A 719 -12.87 -9.86 -66.92
C ALA A 719 -11.51 -10.11 -66.24
N MET A 720 -11.49 -10.80 -65.10
CA MET A 720 -10.25 -11.17 -64.41
C MET A 720 -9.38 -12.12 -65.24
N TRP A 721 -9.97 -13.04 -66.00
CA TRP A 721 -9.26 -13.89 -66.96
C TRP A 721 -8.66 -13.09 -68.11
N LYS A 722 -9.44 -12.15 -68.71
CA LYS A 722 -8.94 -11.27 -69.78
C LYS A 722 -7.89 -10.26 -69.31
N CYS A 723 -7.90 -9.89 -68.03
CA CYS A 723 -6.89 -9.06 -67.39
C CYS A 723 -5.64 -9.87 -66.96
N GLY A 724 -5.54 -11.15 -67.32
CA GLY A 724 -4.35 -11.98 -67.05
C GLY A 724 -4.15 -12.35 -65.59
N PHE A 725 -5.16 -12.18 -64.73
CA PHE A 725 -5.04 -12.43 -63.29
C PHE A 725 -4.79 -13.91 -62.95
N PHE A 726 -5.23 -14.83 -63.81
CA PHE A 726 -5.03 -16.28 -63.63
C PHE A 726 -3.80 -16.84 -64.34
N ASP A 727 -3.07 -16.01 -65.11
CA ASP A 727 -1.78 -16.40 -65.67
C ASP A 727 -0.68 -16.19 -64.62
N ARG A 728 -0.64 -17.08 -63.64
CA ARG A 728 0.57 -17.22 -62.82
C ARG A 728 1.63 -17.98 -63.61
N ALA A 729 2.69 -17.26 -63.94
CA ALA A 729 3.98 -17.84 -64.30
C ALA A 729 4.38 -18.86 -63.23
N ARG A 730 4.59 -20.12 -63.65
CA ARG A 730 5.18 -21.13 -62.77
C ARG A 730 6.62 -20.69 -62.45
N PRO A 731 7.04 -20.66 -61.17
CA PRO A 731 8.46 -20.61 -60.87
C PRO A 731 9.15 -21.86 -61.47
N PRO A 732 10.41 -21.74 -61.91
CA PRO A 732 11.10 -22.80 -62.65
C PRO A 732 11.21 -24.07 -61.81
N ALA A 733 10.95 -25.20 -62.46
CA ALA A 733 11.27 -26.52 -61.96
C ALA A 733 12.79 -26.72 -62.13
N ASP A 734 13.50 -26.80 -61.00
CA ASP A 734 14.84 -27.37 -60.95
C ASP A 734 14.70 -28.90 -60.84
N ASP A 735 14.81 -29.58 -61.98
CA ASP A 735 15.14 -31.00 -62.04
C ASP A 735 16.49 -31.14 -62.77
N ASN A 736 17.58 -31.31 -62.00
CA ASN A 736 18.68 -32.28 -62.24
C ASN A 736 19.89 -31.97 -61.34
N VAL A 737 19.92 -32.55 -60.13
CA VAL A 737 20.90 -33.60 -59.80
C VAL A 737 20.15 -34.64 -58.96
N SER A 738 19.99 -35.81 -59.55
CA SER A 738 19.22 -36.96 -59.08
C SER A 738 19.90 -37.70 -57.93
N ASP A 739 19.08 -38.06 -56.95
CA ASP A 739 18.94 -39.41 -56.40
C ASP A 739 20.17 -40.34 -56.48
N GLN A 740 20.81 -40.62 -55.34
CA GLN A 740 21.01 -42.00 -54.92
C GLN A 740 21.31 -42.16 -53.42
N GLU A 741 20.43 -42.94 -52.81
CA GLU A 741 20.68 -43.98 -51.80
C GLU A 741 21.16 -43.64 -50.38
N ARG A 742 20.29 -44.09 -49.46
CA ARG A 742 20.57 -44.49 -48.09
C ARG A 742 21.81 -45.39 -47.97
N LEU A 743 22.48 -45.27 -46.82
CA LEU A 743 23.28 -46.30 -46.13
C LEU A 743 24.60 -46.73 -46.78
N THR A 744 25.72 -46.34 -46.17
CA THR A 744 26.87 -47.19 -45.69
C THR A 744 28.03 -46.25 -45.31
N SER A 745 28.42 -46.21 -44.04
CA SER A 745 29.56 -46.93 -43.43
C SER A 745 30.93 -46.67 -44.07
N ASP A 746 31.82 -46.11 -43.23
CA ASP A 746 33.25 -46.40 -43.12
C ASP A 746 34.26 -45.90 -44.18
N GLN A 747 35.31 -45.26 -43.61
CA GLN A 747 36.75 -45.42 -43.93
C GLN A 747 37.24 -44.95 -45.32
N ILE A 748 38.42 -44.38 -45.56
CA ILE A 748 39.72 -44.12 -44.91
C ILE A 748 40.34 -43.04 -45.85
N GLY A 749 40.94 -41.96 -45.37
CA GLY A 749 42.38 -41.92 -45.08
C GLY A 749 43.06 -40.85 -45.91
N ASP A 750 43.93 -40.11 -45.24
CA ASP A 750 44.70 -38.97 -45.73
C ASP A 750 45.64 -39.30 -46.91
N ALA A 751 45.80 -38.30 -47.79
CA ALA A 751 47.06 -37.93 -48.42
C ALA A 751 47.08 -36.42 -48.65
#